data_AF-A0A8H6U0Y4-F1
#
_entry.id   AF-A0A8H6U0Y4-F1
#
_cell.length_a   1.000
_cell.length_b   1.000
_cell.length_c   1.000
_cell.angle_alpha   90.00
_cell.angle_beta   90.00
_cell.angle_gamma   90.00
#
_symmetry.space_group_name_H-M   'P 1'
#
loop_
_entity.id
_entity.type
_entity.pdbx_description
1 polymer ?
#
loop_
_entity_poly.entity_id
_entity_poly.type
_entity_poly.pdbx_seq_one_letter_code
_entity_poly.pdbx_strand_id
1 'polypeptide(L)'
;MSPRDSTDGESQPLLADRHDRYDSDDSLSPPKRTPLPVAQLGIVLFLQLAEPLTSQVIYPFAPQLIRDVGITNGDETKVGYYVGVMQSLFFFTQAMTVLHWSRLSDRIGRKPVILSGLIGLSISMYCFGLSRTFWGLVLSRSLNGALNGNIGIIKSMIAEMTDATNIAAAYAYMPLAWSTGSILGPMIGGFLAHPTESFPGLFGGETAKGPSIIQIPSIIERRNGNGAVKQESLEDAPVPQPELSEHERAVPLKKLFTWRVFLAGGNYAFLSLVDIALRAVHPVFLATPIELGGLGMSTVRIGKLMSLFGFLNGVFQVFFFSPIHDWLGTKRMYNVGILSALPTFAMFPILSYCARQEGSVTGFVWSLALLQVILSIGSGLSYGAVFIYISSASPNRASLGATNGLCQLVVSLMRTIGPAAANSLFSLSIQHQYLNGWMVYYVLMGATCGALWFGSLLPKKPWVMGHSSCNYRQVLPCCNLQYADCSVGAGIGGLTLARILQLNKSRSLIFTIYDSDANASARAAFGGSLDLKYESGQRALKDAGLHTEFLKLCRPVGEQLRILNQAGKVFYESPENEDAFYNPEIDRGQLRALILDSLQPNTVQWGHKAIGITRNSETNKYTVEFASGASQGDVDIVVGADGAWSKVRPLEKVWPDSAPIYSGVTFLETKLDTAAHPEFAALVGPGAMFALGDGKGVLAQHNSGEVLRLYSAARVPEDWAKTSRVALSPTPVAAMLEDHFADWDPAIRELINAGENPIMRPIYALPYDSQPRKETHNIVLLGDAAHLMSPFAGEGVNLAMADAADLARVLVRGTPLEKYEALMRNRANEAGKESAENLELFFGENAAEKAGKLFKSFELPWGVGPMLKGYYFIRSLFA
;
A
#
# COMPACT_ATOMS: atom_id res chain seq x y z
N MET A 1 0.82 69.29 40.80
CA MET A 1 -0.60 69.14 41.17
C MET A 1 -1.10 67.86 40.50
N SER A 2 -1.50 66.86 41.28
CA SER A 2 -2.31 65.70 40.84
C SER A 2 -3.74 66.17 40.44
N PRO A 3 -4.71 65.38 39.92
CA PRO A 3 -4.75 63.90 39.74
C PRO A 3 -5.53 63.33 38.50
N ARG A 4 -5.38 62.00 38.29
CA ARG A 4 -6.32 60.89 37.94
C ARG A 4 -7.42 60.95 36.84
N ASP A 5 -7.72 59.71 36.38
CA ASP A 5 -8.88 59.15 35.64
C ASP A 5 -8.94 59.38 34.12
N SER A 6 -9.43 58.49 33.24
CA SER A 6 -9.78 57.06 33.21
C SER A 6 -10.27 56.73 31.77
N THR A 7 -10.21 55.44 31.37
CA THR A 7 -10.92 54.74 30.27
C THR A 7 -10.65 55.03 28.79
N ASP A 8 -10.10 53.99 28.15
CA ASP A 8 -10.42 53.33 26.86
C ASP A 8 -10.79 54.13 25.59
N GLY A 9 -10.06 53.82 24.49
CA GLY A 9 -10.50 54.06 23.12
C GLY A 9 -9.37 54.22 22.10
N GLU A 10 -9.12 53.15 21.34
CA GLU A 10 -8.60 53.12 19.95
C GLU A 10 -7.40 54.01 19.55
N SER A 11 -6.31 53.37 19.12
CA SER A 11 -5.58 53.80 17.92
C SER A 11 -4.62 52.72 17.44
N GLN A 12 -4.91 52.18 16.24
CA GLN A 12 -3.85 51.67 15.37
C GLN A 12 -2.88 52.81 15.02
N PRO A 13 -1.63 52.47 14.69
CA PRO A 13 -1.00 53.09 13.55
C PRO A 13 -0.66 52.07 12.47
N LEU A 14 -1.07 52.41 11.25
CA LEU A 14 -0.67 51.84 9.98
C LEU A 14 0.84 51.97 9.72
N LEU A 15 1.39 50.87 9.20
CA LEU A 15 2.45 50.75 8.18
C LEU A 15 3.79 51.49 8.37
N ALA A 16 4.83 50.71 8.64
CA ALA A 16 6.15 50.91 8.01
C ALA A 16 6.91 49.58 7.91
N ASP A 17 7.32 49.27 6.67
CA ASP A 17 8.40 48.38 6.24
C ASP A 17 8.57 46.99 6.90
N ARG A 18 8.04 45.98 6.20
CA ARG A 18 8.66 44.65 6.13
C ARG A 18 8.75 44.20 4.66
N HIS A 19 9.59 44.88 3.88
CA HIS A 19 10.47 44.12 3.00
C HIS A 19 11.42 43.33 3.92
N ASP A 20 11.63 42.05 3.62
CA ASP A 20 12.36 41.05 4.42
C ASP A 20 11.48 40.14 5.31
N ARG A 21 10.64 39.32 4.66
CA ARG A 21 10.28 37.96 5.09
C ARG A 21 9.35 37.29 4.05
N TYR A 22 9.86 37.06 2.85
CA TYR A 22 9.25 36.15 1.88
C TYR A 22 10.22 34.99 1.63
N ASP A 23 10.31 34.11 2.62
CA ASP A 23 10.86 32.76 2.49
C ASP A 23 10.30 31.92 3.65
N SER A 24 9.07 31.42 3.48
CA SER A 24 8.60 30.17 4.11
C SER A 24 7.19 29.85 3.58
N ASP A 25 7.17 29.39 2.34
CA ASP A 25 6.08 28.67 1.69
C ASP A 25 6.01 27.25 2.32
N ASP A 26 4.99 26.94 3.13
CA ASP A 26 5.01 25.76 4.00
C ASP A 26 3.67 24.97 4.02
N SER A 27 2.82 25.11 2.99
CA SER A 27 1.49 24.45 2.98
C SER A 27 1.08 23.74 1.69
N LEU A 28 1.96 23.59 0.68
CA LEU A 28 1.84 22.53 -0.34
C LEU A 28 2.41 21.18 0.13
N SER A 29 2.77 21.05 1.41
CA SER A 29 3.38 19.84 1.93
C SER A 29 2.35 18.70 2.11
N PRO A 30 2.71 17.43 1.80
CA PRO A 30 2.00 16.26 2.33
C PRO A 30 1.71 16.44 3.83
N PRO A 31 0.63 15.85 4.41
CA PRO A 31 0.18 16.13 5.77
C PRO A 31 1.39 16.33 6.65
N LYS A 32 1.56 17.58 7.12
CA LYS A 32 2.84 18.08 7.66
C LYS A 32 3.29 17.01 8.63
N ARG A 33 4.35 16.26 8.27
CA ARG A 33 4.77 15.09 9.05
C ARG A 33 4.82 15.57 10.47
N THR A 34 3.96 15.04 11.33
CA THR A 34 4.01 15.44 12.72
C THR A 34 5.44 15.18 13.15
N PRO A 35 6.14 16.20 13.68
CA PRO A 35 7.54 16.07 13.98
C PRO A 35 7.68 14.85 14.88
N LEU A 36 8.57 13.94 14.50
CA LEU A 36 8.83 12.77 15.32
C LEU A 36 9.17 13.27 16.73
N PRO A 37 8.66 12.64 17.78
CA PRO A 37 9.04 13.01 19.14
C PRO A 37 10.48 12.56 19.38
N VAL A 38 11.46 13.29 18.83
CA VAL A 38 12.86 12.84 18.67
C VAL A 38 13.48 12.49 20.01
N ALA A 39 13.13 13.21 21.09
CA ALA A 39 13.58 12.89 22.43
C ALA A 39 13.01 11.55 22.94
N GLN A 40 11.69 11.33 22.81
CA GLN A 40 11.04 10.09 23.26
C GLN A 40 11.45 8.90 22.39
N LEU A 41 11.48 9.09 21.07
CA LEU A 41 11.95 8.09 20.11
C LEU A 41 13.42 7.77 20.34
N GLY A 42 14.27 8.77 20.61
CA GLY A 42 15.68 8.61 20.95
C GLY A 42 15.87 7.77 22.22
N ILE A 43 15.08 8.02 23.27
CA ILE A 43 15.08 7.19 24.49
C ILE A 43 14.68 5.76 24.15
N VAL A 44 13.61 5.55 23.38
CA VAL A 44 13.14 4.21 23.02
C VAL A 44 14.17 3.45 22.16
N LEU A 45 14.80 4.12 21.19
CA LEU A 45 15.87 3.54 20.38
C LEU A 45 17.13 3.24 21.21
N PHE A 46 17.44 4.08 22.20
CA PHE A 46 18.53 3.83 23.14
C PHE A 46 18.25 2.61 24.03
N LEU A 47 17.03 2.49 24.57
CA LEU A 47 16.62 1.30 25.32
C LEU A 47 16.61 0.05 24.43
N GLN A 48 16.25 0.20 23.14
CA GLN A 48 16.31 -0.86 22.15
C GLN A 48 17.73 -1.36 21.89
N LEU A 49 18.77 -0.53 22.08
CA LEU A 49 20.18 -0.90 21.87
C LEU A 49 20.63 -2.06 22.78
N ALA A 50 20.00 -2.23 23.94
CA ALA A 50 20.38 -3.27 24.89
C ALA A 50 20.33 -4.68 24.26
N GLU A 51 19.30 -4.98 23.46
CA GLU A 51 19.11 -6.30 22.84
C GLU A 51 20.14 -6.66 21.75
N PRO A 52 20.36 -5.84 20.70
CA PRO A 52 21.39 -6.13 19.71
C PRO A 52 22.78 -6.12 20.35
N LEU A 53 23.03 -5.33 21.40
CA LEU A 53 24.31 -5.35 22.11
C LEU A 53 24.51 -6.66 22.87
N THR A 54 23.55 -7.08 23.71
CA THR A 54 23.66 -8.31 24.51
C THR A 54 23.67 -9.56 23.63
N SER A 55 22.98 -9.55 22.50
CA SER A 55 23.02 -10.68 21.56
C SER A 55 24.35 -10.74 20.79
N GLN A 56 24.87 -9.61 20.30
CA GLN A 56 26.05 -9.61 19.43
C GLN A 56 27.39 -9.71 20.17
N VAL A 57 27.45 -9.27 21.44
CA VAL A 57 28.70 -9.24 22.20
C VAL A 57 29.35 -10.60 22.39
N ILE A 58 28.57 -11.69 22.35
CA ILE A 58 29.12 -13.04 22.61
C ILE A 58 29.79 -13.66 21.39
N TYR A 59 29.38 -13.29 20.18
CA TYR A 59 29.81 -13.98 18.96
C TYR A 59 31.33 -14.10 18.79
N PRO A 60 32.16 -13.07 19.07
CA PRO A 60 33.60 -13.18 18.89
C PRO A 60 34.28 -14.19 19.79
N PHE A 61 33.77 -14.36 21.02
CA PHE A 61 34.39 -15.20 22.04
C PHE A 61 33.63 -16.50 22.32
N ALA A 62 32.45 -16.69 21.74
CA ALA A 62 31.61 -17.88 21.95
C ALA A 62 32.35 -19.20 21.70
N PRO A 63 33.13 -19.37 20.61
CA PRO A 63 33.86 -20.61 20.39
C PRO A 63 34.90 -20.87 21.48
N GLN A 64 35.65 -19.84 21.87
CA GLN A 64 36.66 -19.95 22.93
C GLN A 64 36.03 -20.27 24.28
N LEU A 65 34.92 -19.62 24.63
CA LEU A 65 34.21 -19.86 25.88
C LEU A 65 33.73 -21.32 26.01
N ILE A 66 33.28 -21.94 24.92
CA ILE A 66 32.88 -23.36 24.92
C ILE A 66 34.09 -24.28 25.13
N ARG A 67 35.27 -23.94 24.60
CA ARG A 67 36.51 -24.66 24.87
C ARG A 67 36.90 -24.55 26.34
N ASP A 68 36.86 -23.34 26.90
CA ASP A 68 37.28 -23.06 28.28
C ASP A 68 36.38 -23.76 29.32
N VAL A 69 35.09 -23.91 29.01
CA VAL A 69 34.14 -24.66 29.83
C VAL A 69 34.38 -26.18 29.77
N GLY A 70 35.09 -26.68 28.76
CA GLY A 70 35.53 -28.07 28.66
C GLY A 70 34.45 -29.10 28.31
N ILE A 71 33.24 -28.68 27.93
CA ILE A 71 32.11 -29.60 27.64
C ILE A 71 32.39 -30.52 26.45
N THR A 72 33.28 -30.12 25.55
CA THR A 72 33.66 -30.91 24.36
C THR A 72 34.73 -31.96 24.65
N ASN A 73 35.30 -32.00 25.88
CA ASN A 73 36.43 -32.88 26.24
C ASN A 73 37.63 -32.76 25.27
N GLY A 74 37.87 -31.56 24.73
CA GLY A 74 38.96 -31.29 23.76
C GLY A 74 38.62 -31.58 22.30
N ASP A 75 37.39 -32.02 21.99
CA ASP A 75 36.95 -32.25 20.62
C ASP A 75 36.54 -30.93 19.92
N GLU A 76 37.44 -30.38 19.11
CA GLU A 76 37.21 -29.15 18.34
C GLU A 76 36.03 -29.28 17.36
N THR A 77 35.71 -30.48 16.89
CA THR A 77 34.61 -30.68 15.93
C THR A 77 33.23 -30.43 16.54
N LYS A 78 33.12 -30.54 17.88
CA LYS A 78 31.86 -30.33 18.62
C LYS A 78 31.65 -28.91 19.10
N VAL A 79 32.66 -28.03 19.02
CA VAL A 79 32.58 -26.65 19.52
C VAL A 79 31.42 -25.90 18.86
N GLY A 80 31.27 -26.03 17.54
CA GLY A 80 30.17 -25.42 16.79
C GLY A 80 28.79 -25.82 17.33
N TYR A 81 28.55 -27.11 17.54
CA TYR A 81 27.27 -27.64 18.05
C TYR A 81 26.83 -26.92 19.35
N TYR A 82 27.73 -26.86 20.34
CA TYR A 82 27.42 -26.23 21.63
C TYR A 82 27.30 -24.70 21.51
N VAL A 83 28.06 -24.04 20.64
CA VAL A 83 27.88 -22.61 20.33
C VAL A 83 26.49 -22.35 19.72
N GLY A 84 26.06 -23.18 18.76
CA GLY A 84 24.75 -23.10 18.12
C GLY A 84 23.60 -23.28 19.10
N VAL A 85 23.66 -24.31 19.94
CA VAL A 85 22.65 -24.55 21.00
C VAL A 85 22.57 -23.34 21.95
N MET A 86 23.73 -22.83 22.41
CA MET A 86 23.78 -21.67 23.29
C MET A 86 23.17 -20.41 22.65
N GLN A 87 23.43 -20.15 21.38
CA GLN A 87 22.88 -19.00 20.63
C GLN A 87 21.37 -19.15 20.40
N SER A 88 20.90 -20.35 20.05
CA SER A 88 19.47 -20.63 19.81
C SER A 88 18.61 -20.50 21.06
N LEU A 89 19.13 -20.86 22.25
CA LEU A 89 18.38 -20.79 23.51
C LEU A 89 17.86 -19.40 23.83
N PHE A 90 18.61 -18.35 23.50
CA PHE A 90 18.17 -16.97 23.67
C PHE A 90 16.90 -16.66 22.86
N PHE A 91 16.90 -17.00 21.58
CA PHE A 91 15.74 -16.75 20.71
C PHE A 91 14.57 -17.70 21.02
N PHE A 92 14.86 -18.93 21.45
CA PHE A 92 13.85 -19.91 21.84
C PHE A 92 13.03 -19.40 23.03
N THR A 93 13.70 -19.04 24.13
CA THR A 93 12.99 -18.59 25.33
C THR A 93 12.32 -17.23 25.10
N GLN A 94 12.92 -16.36 24.29
CA GLN A 94 12.27 -15.12 23.85
C GLN A 94 10.97 -15.39 23.07
N ALA A 95 10.97 -16.34 22.11
CA ALA A 95 9.78 -16.68 21.34
C ALA A 95 8.64 -17.19 22.23
N MET A 96 8.95 -17.91 23.32
CA MET A 96 7.96 -18.39 24.29
C MET A 96 7.42 -17.27 25.19
N THR A 97 8.25 -16.30 25.60
CA THR A 97 7.84 -15.28 26.58
C THR A 97 7.38 -13.96 25.95
N VAL A 98 7.71 -13.66 24.70
CA VAL A 98 7.44 -12.33 24.09
C VAL A 98 5.96 -11.94 24.11
N LEU A 99 5.04 -12.88 23.85
CA LEU A 99 3.60 -12.62 23.91
C LEU A 99 3.10 -12.37 25.34
N HIS A 100 3.73 -13.01 26.33
CA HIS A 100 3.42 -12.81 27.74
C HIS A 100 3.84 -11.41 28.20
N TRP A 101 5.04 -10.97 27.81
CA TRP A 101 5.53 -9.62 28.09
C TRP A 101 4.70 -8.53 27.40
N SER A 102 4.27 -8.76 26.15
CA SER A 102 3.37 -7.86 25.44
C SER A 102 2.06 -7.68 26.22
N ARG A 103 1.38 -8.77 26.59
CA ARG A 103 0.13 -8.73 27.36
C ARG A 103 0.29 -8.13 28.75
N LEU A 104 1.42 -8.40 29.41
CA LEU A 104 1.71 -7.81 30.72
C LEU A 104 1.86 -6.30 30.59
N SER A 105 2.54 -5.82 29.56
CA SER A 105 2.71 -4.39 29.31
C SER A 105 1.40 -3.67 28.98
N ASP A 106 0.40 -4.36 28.45
CA ASP A 106 -0.95 -3.82 28.27
C ASP A 106 -1.69 -3.61 29.61
N ARG A 107 -1.37 -4.42 30.64
CA ARG A 107 -2.05 -4.38 31.95
C ARG A 107 -1.40 -3.42 32.94
N ILE A 108 -0.08 -3.42 33.03
CA ILE A 108 0.67 -2.63 34.03
C ILE A 108 1.41 -1.43 33.44
N GLY A 109 1.24 -1.19 32.14
CA GLY A 109 1.91 -0.11 31.38
C GLY A 109 3.25 -0.52 30.78
N ARG A 110 3.70 0.25 29.76
CA ARG A 110 4.91 -0.04 28.98
C ARG A 110 6.21 0.13 29.76
N LYS A 111 6.33 1.24 30.50
CA LYS A 111 7.56 1.66 31.20
C LYS A 111 8.03 0.65 32.28
N PRO A 112 7.17 0.16 33.20
CA PRO A 112 7.60 -0.80 34.22
C PRO A 112 8.12 -2.12 33.61
N VAL A 113 7.52 -2.56 32.49
CA VAL A 113 7.89 -3.81 31.84
C VAL A 113 9.22 -3.73 31.11
N ILE A 114 9.51 -2.62 30.42
CA ILE A 114 10.82 -2.43 29.78
C ILE A 114 11.92 -2.34 30.83
N LEU A 115 11.69 -1.62 31.93
CA LEU A 115 12.69 -1.50 33.00
C LEU A 115 12.97 -2.84 33.68
N SER A 116 11.93 -3.64 33.97
CA SER A 116 12.12 -4.98 34.52
C SER A 116 12.84 -5.91 33.54
N GLY A 117 12.54 -5.82 32.24
CA GLY A 117 13.25 -6.54 31.19
C GLY A 117 14.73 -6.15 31.10
N LEU A 118 15.07 -4.86 31.17
CA LEU A 118 16.46 -4.38 31.15
C LEU A 118 17.25 -4.77 32.40
N ILE A 119 16.63 -4.73 33.58
CA ILE A 119 17.22 -5.25 34.82
C ILE A 119 17.47 -6.76 34.68
N GLY A 120 16.49 -7.50 34.17
CA GLY A 120 16.60 -8.93 33.90
C GLY A 120 17.71 -9.27 32.91
N LEU A 121 17.83 -8.51 31.82
CA LEU A 121 18.92 -8.61 30.84
C LEU A 121 20.29 -8.36 31.49
N SER A 122 20.38 -7.36 32.36
CA SER A 122 21.62 -7.02 33.06
C SER A 122 22.05 -8.14 34.02
N ILE A 123 21.12 -8.63 34.85
CA ILE A 123 21.37 -9.74 35.80
C ILE A 123 21.75 -11.01 35.05
N SER A 124 21.01 -11.37 34.00
CA SER A 124 21.30 -12.58 33.22
C SER A 124 22.65 -12.50 32.50
N MET A 125 23.05 -11.31 32.01
CA MET A 125 24.36 -11.12 31.40
C MET A 125 25.49 -11.20 32.42
N TYR A 126 25.27 -10.71 33.64
CA TYR A 126 26.21 -10.88 34.75
C TYR A 126 26.37 -12.36 35.13
N CYS A 127 25.25 -13.08 35.27
CA CYS A 127 25.26 -14.53 35.50
C CYS A 127 25.98 -15.30 34.37
N PHE A 128 25.82 -14.86 33.12
CA PHE A 128 26.51 -15.45 31.98
C PHE A 128 28.03 -15.27 32.08
N GLY A 129 28.51 -14.05 32.39
CA GLY A 129 29.95 -13.78 32.54
C GLY A 129 30.62 -14.53 33.70
N LEU A 130 29.86 -14.84 34.76
CA LEU A 130 30.36 -15.62 35.91
C LEU A 130 30.27 -17.14 35.72
N SER A 131 29.56 -17.61 34.70
CA SER A 131 29.29 -19.03 34.51
C SER A 131 30.56 -19.78 34.07
N ARG A 132 30.95 -20.80 34.85
CA ARG A 132 32.10 -21.68 34.55
C ARG A 132 31.69 -23.05 34.00
N THR A 133 30.39 -23.30 33.85
CA THR A 133 29.85 -24.58 33.37
C THR A 133 28.91 -24.33 32.21
N PHE A 134 28.80 -25.30 31.30
CA PHE A 134 27.95 -25.17 30.12
C PHE A 134 26.48 -24.98 30.51
N TRP A 135 26.02 -25.70 31.54
CA TRP A 135 24.66 -25.55 32.05
C TRP A 135 24.39 -24.18 32.69
N GLY A 136 25.40 -23.56 33.31
CA GLY A 136 25.31 -22.17 33.76
C GLY A 136 25.13 -21.19 32.59
N LEU A 137 25.84 -21.41 31.48
CA LEU A 137 25.65 -20.65 30.24
C LEU A 137 24.26 -20.87 29.62
N VAL A 138 23.78 -22.12 29.61
CA VAL A 138 22.43 -22.47 29.14
C VAL A 138 21.36 -21.75 29.97
N LEU A 139 21.45 -21.81 31.29
CA LEU A 139 20.47 -21.18 32.19
C LEU A 139 20.50 -19.66 32.06
N SER A 140 21.68 -19.04 32.08
CA SER A 140 21.82 -17.59 31.92
C SER A 140 21.35 -17.10 30.55
N ARG A 141 21.58 -17.86 29.46
CA ARG A 141 21.02 -17.58 28.13
C ARG A 141 19.52 -17.68 28.07
N SER A 142 18.99 -18.74 28.67
CA SER A 142 17.54 -18.98 28.76
C SER A 142 16.87 -17.85 29.51
N LEU A 143 17.45 -17.40 30.63
CA LEU A 143 17.00 -16.25 31.41
C LEU A 143 17.10 -14.95 30.61
N ASN A 144 18.19 -14.75 29.87
CA ASN A 144 18.40 -13.57 29.03
C ASN A 144 17.31 -13.44 27.96
N GLY A 145 16.97 -14.53 27.26
CA GLY A 145 15.86 -14.53 26.30
C GLY A 145 14.49 -14.42 26.97
N ALA A 146 14.28 -15.14 28.08
CA ALA A 146 13.01 -15.16 28.80
C ALA A 146 12.62 -13.79 29.34
N LEU A 147 13.59 -13.00 29.81
CA LEU A 147 13.40 -11.65 30.35
C LEU A 147 13.49 -10.56 29.27
N ASN A 148 13.61 -10.91 27.99
CA ASN A 148 13.77 -9.97 26.89
C ASN A 148 12.50 -9.81 26.04
N GLY A 149 11.49 -9.16 26.61
CA GLY A 149 10.27 -8.74 25.91
C GLY A 149 10.38 -7.41 25.14
N ASN A 150 11.55 -6.77 25.16
CA ASN A 150 11.71 -5.36 24.82
C ASN A 150 11.34 -5.05 23.37
N ILE A 151 11.73 -5.88 22.39
CA ILE A 151 11.41 -5.63 20.96
C ILE A 151 9.91 -5.52 20.70
N GLY A 152 9.09 -6.36 21.35
CA GLY A 152 7.64 -6.33 21.16
C GLY A 152 7.03 -5.05 21.72
N ILE A 153 7.43 -4.71 22.95
CA ILE A 153 6.90 -3.54 23.68
C ILE A 153 7.37 -2.23 23.04
N ILE A 154 8.62 -2.17 22.57
CA ILE A 154 9.18 -0.99 21.90
C ILE A 154 8.46 -0.72 20.58
N LYS A 155 8.14 -1.75 19.79
CA LYS A 155 7.32 -1.58 18.58
C LYS A 155 5.93 -1.02 18.92
N SER A 156 5.30 -1.53 19.98
CA SER A 156 4.03 -1.00 20.47
C SER A 156 4.15 0.45 20.94
N MET A 157 5.19 0.80 21.69
CA MET A 157 5.45 2.17 22.12
C MET A 157 5.70 3.12 20.94
N ILE A 158 6.45 2.69 19.93
CA ILE A 158 6.64 3.47 18.70
C ILE A 158 5.29 3.69 18.03
N ALA A 159 4.45 2.65 17.91
CA ALA A 159 3.12 2.79 17.34
C ALA A 159 2.19 3.71 18.15
N GLU A 160 2.33 3.75 19.48
CA GLU A 160 1.55 4.61 20.38
C GLU A 160 2.03 6.07 20.37
N MET A 161 3.33 6.33 20.21
CA MET A 161 3.90 7.69 20.18
C MET A 161 3.91 8.32 18.79
N THR A 162 3.54 7.56 17.77
CA THR A 162 3.52 8.00 16.36
C THR A 162 2.11 7.97 15.84
N ASP A 163 1.88 8.73 14.77
CA ASP A 163 0.61 8.74 14.09
C ASP A 163 0.75 8.26 12.63
N ALA A 164 -0.37 8.27 11.93
CA ALA A 164 -0.46 7.82 10.56
C ALA A 164 0.48 8.58 9.58
N THR A 165 1.00 9.75 9.95
CA THR A 165 1.87 10.61 9.13
C THR A 165 3.36 10.36 9.35
N ASN A 166 3.78 9.90 10.54
CA ASN A 166 5.20 9.74 10.91
C ASN A 166 5.61 8.33 11.37
N ILE A 167 4.67 7.41 11.59
CA ILE A 167 4.94 6.03 12.03
C ILE A 167 5.92 5.27 11.14
N ALA A 168 5.79 5.39 9.82
CA ALA A 168 6.69 4.73 8.87
C ALA A 168 8.13 5.26 8.98
N ALA A 169 8.29 6.57 9.22
CA ALA A 169 9.59 7.18 9.44
C ALA A 169 10.18 6.74 10.79
N ALA A 170 9.37 6.61 11.85
CA ALA A 170 9.82 6.13 13.14
C ALA A 170 10.32 4.67 13.09
N TYR A 171 9.58 3.79 12.40
CA TYR A 171 10.00 2.40 12.20
C TYR A 171 11.27 2.29 11.34
N ALA A 172 11.52 3.24 10.44
CA ALA A 172 12.75 3.28 9.64
C ALA A 172 14.02 3.53 10.47
N TYR A 173 13.90 4.04 11.71
CA TYR A 173 15.04 4.19 12.61
C TYR A 173 15.35 2.94 13.44
N MET A 174 14.46 1.94 13.51
CA MET A 174 14.74 0.70 14.26
C MET A 174 16.00 -0.06 13.78
N PRO A 175 16.29 -0.16 12.47
CA PRO A 175 17.54 -0.78 11.99
C PRO A 175 18.82 -0.08 12.47
N LEU A 176 18.75 1.21 12.84
CA LEU A 176 19.89 1.95 13.38
C LEU A 176 20.34 1.36 14.72
N ALA A 177 19.41 1.03 15.63
CA ALA A 177 19.73 0.41 16.91
C ALA A 177 20.42 -0.96 16.72
N TRP A 178 19.95 -1.76 15.75
CA TRP A 178 20.59 -3.03 15.39
C TRP A 178 21.98 -2.86 14.78
N SER A 179 22.16 -1.86 13.93
CA SER A 179 23.46 -1.54 13.32
C SER A 179 24.46 -1.10 14.38
N THR A 180 24.07 -0.20 15.28
CA THR A 180 24.91 0.23 16.41
C THR A 180 25.29 -0.93 17.33
N GLY A 181 24.33 -1.80 17.67
CA GLY A 181 24.62 -2.99 18.47
C GLY A 181 25.57 -3.98 17.76
N SER A 182 25.49 -4.09 16.43
CA SER A 182 26.41 -4.92 15.63
C SER A 182 27.83 -4.35 15.53
N ILE A 183 28.02 -3.05 15.79
CA ILE A 183 29.34 -2.42 15.90
C ILE A 183 29.89 -2.64 17.31
N LEU A 184 29.13 -2.20 18.31
CA LEU A 184 29.57 -2.15 19.70
C LEU A 184 29.68 -3.54 20.34
N GLY A 185 28.74 -4.44 20.04
CA GLY A 185 28.73 -5.79 20.61
C GLY A 185 30.03 -6.54 20.32
N PRO A 186 30.36 -6.83 19.06
CA PRO A 186 31.59 -7.56 18.73
C PRO A 186 32.88 -6.82 19.15
N MET A 187 32.83 -5.47 19.23
CA MET A 187 33.96 -4.67 19.69
C MET A 187 34.23 -4.94 21.17
N ILE A 188 33.19 -4.81 22.01
CA ILE A 188 33.25 -5.08 23.44
C ILE A 188 33.63 -6.55 23.67
N GLY A 189 32.99 -7.48 22.97
CA GLY A 189 33.24 -8.91 23.12
C GLY A 189 34.64 -9.34 22.70
N GLY A 190 35.18 -8.76 21.63
CA GLY A 190 36.54 -9.05 21.16
C GLY A 190 37.61 -8.49 22.08
N PHE A 191 37.52 -7.20 22.43
CA PHE A 191 38.56 -6.51 23.20
C PHE A 191 38.52 -6.82 24.70
N LEU A 192 37.35 -7.10 25.28
CA LEU A 192 37.20 -7.39 26.71
C LEU A 192 37.17 -8.89 27.03
N ALA A 193 37.33 -9.78 26.05
CA ALA A 193 37.45 -11.21 26.31
C ALA A 193 38.69 -11.54 27.18
N HIS A 194 39.84 -10.92 26.86
CA HIS A 194 41.09 -11.06 27.61
C HIS A 194 41.75 -9.68 27.83
N PRO A 195 41.26 -8.88 28.79
CA PRO A 195 41.73 -7.51 28.97
C PRO A 195 43.12 -7.43 29.61
N THR A 196 43.56 -8.46 30.32
CA THR A 196 44.94 -8.59 30.83
C THR A 196 45.95 -8.73 29.69
N GLU A 197 45.59 -9.40 28.61
CA GLU A 197 46.42 -9.52 27.40
C GLU A 197 46.27 -8.31 26.47
N SER A 198 45.07 -7.74 26.38
CA SER A 198 44.75 -6.65 25.45
C SER A 198 45.15 -5.27 25.97
N PHE A 199 45.15 -5.05 27.29
CA PHE A 199 45.53 -3.80 27.95
C PHE A 199 46.45 -4.05 29.17
N PRO A 200 47.66 -4.60 28.94
CA PRO A 200 48.58 -5.00 30.03
C PRO A 200 48.99 -3.82 30.94
N GLY A 201 49.02 -2.59 30.43
CA GLY A 201 49.32 -1.40 31.25
C GLY A 201 48.20 -0.97 32.22
N LEU A 202 46.95 -1.36 31.97
CA LEU A 202 45.78 -1.04 32.81
C LEU A 202 45.39 -2.20 33.74
N PHE A 203 45.66 -3.44 33.35
CA PHE A 203 45.21 -4.65 34.06
C PHE A 203 46.34 -5.61 34.45
N GLY A 204 47.61 -5.25 34.26
CA GLY A 204 48.78 -6.13 34.49
C GLY A 204 49.35 -6.19 35.91
N GLY A 205 48.74 -5.52 36.91
CA GLY A 205 49.16 -5.59 38.32
C GLY A 205 48.59 -6.79 39.09
N GLU A 206 49.26 -7.21 40.18
CA GLU A 206 49.00 -8.43 40.99
C GLU A 206 47.58 -8.61 41.57
N THR A 207 46.65 -7.69 41.35
CA THR A 207 45.23 -7.81 41.73
C THR A 207 44.35 -8.57 40.73
N ALA A 208 44.92 -9.10 39.63
CA ALA A 208 44.16 -9.70 38.52
C ALA A 208 43.97 -11.24 38.58
N LYS A 209 43.75 -11.83 39.76
CA LYS A 209 43.28 -13.24 39.87
C LYS A 209 41.76 -13.30 39.99
N GLY A 210 41.05 -12.96 38.90
CA GLY A 210 39.60 -13.08 38.76
C GLY A 210 39.13 -12.56 37.39
N PRO A 211 38.03 -13.08 36.81
CA PRO A 211 37.63 -12.79 35.44
C PRO A 211 37.34 -11.30 35.28
N SER A 212 38.23 -10.65 34.57
CA SER A 212 38.32 -9.21 34.41
C SER A 212 37.25 -8.69 33.45
N ILE A 213 36.13 -8.23 34.02
CA ILE A 213 35.17 -7.24 33.46
C ILE A 213 34.74 -6.24 34.56
N ILE A 214 35.34 -6.32 35.76
CA ILE A 214 34.64 -6.04 37.03
C ILE A 214 34.74 -4.59 37.57
N GLN A 215 35.44 -3.63 36.96
CA GLN A 215 35.67 -2.31 37.64
C GLN A 215 35.21 -1.04 36.91
N ILE A 216 34.28 -1.11 35.97
CA ILE A 216 33.72 0.11 35.33
C ILE A 216 32.48 0.67 36.07
N PRO A 217 31.56 -0.13 36.66
CA PRO A 217 30.37 0.44 37.31
C PRO A 217 30.65 1.22 38.60
N SER A 218 31.72 0.90 39.33
CA SER A 218 32.06 1.52 40.62
C SER A 218 32.59 2.95 40.52
N ILE A 219 32.97 3.40 39.31
CA ILE A 219 33.41 4.79 39.07
C ILE A 219 32.21 5.71 38.82
N ILE A 220 31.08 5.18 38.35
CA ILE A 220 29.87 5.96 38.01
C ILE A 220 28.99 6.16 39.25
N GLU A 221 28.89 5.16 40.14
CA GLU A 221 28.14 5.30 41.40
C GLU A 221 28.75 6.32 42.38
N ARG A 222 30.07 6.56 42.30
CA ARG A 222 30.75 7.51 43.19
C ARG A 222 30.53 8.98 42.84
N ARG A 223 29.91 9.31 41.69
CA ARG A 223 29.76 10.70 41.21
C ARG A 223 28.33 11.23 41.18
N ASN A 224 27.31 10.40 41.44
CA ASN A 224 25.90 10.80 41.45
C ASN A 224 25.27 10.71 42.85
N GLY A 225 26.01 11.10 43.89
CA GLY A 225 25.43 11.46 45.17
C GLY A 225 24.85 12.87 45.10
N ASN A 226 23.55 12.98 45.32
CA ASN A 226 22.74 14.20 45.51
C ASN A 226 22.22 14.90 44.23
N GLY A 227 21.09 14.39 43.77
CA GLY A 227 20.15 15.11 42.92
C GLY A 227 18.78 14.46 43.02
N ALA A 228 18.10 14.63 44.16
CA ALA A 228 16.71 14.22 44.31
C ALA A 228 15.85 15.07 43.35
N VAL A 229 15.54 14.51 42.19
CA VAL A 229 14.56 15.10 41.27
C VAL A 229 13.19 14.89 41.90
N LYS A 230 12.60 15.97 42.39
CA LYS A 230 11.20 16.01 42.81
C LYS A 230 10.33 15.53 41.65
N GLN A 231 9.56 14.48 41.92
CA GLN A 231 8.54 13.96 41.04
C GLN A 231 7.34 14.93 41.14
N GLU A 232 7.29 15.92 40.26
CA GLU A 232 6.05 16.68 40.05
C GLU A 232 5.03 15.73 39.42
N SER A 233 4.05 15.35 40.24
CA SER A 233 2.80 14.77 39.79
C SER A 233 2.02 15.85 39.03
N LEU A 234 2.22 15.91 37.72
CA LEU A 234 1.24 16.52 36.84
C LEU A 234 0.02 15.59 36.89
N GLU A 235 -1.04 16.06 37.52
CA GLU A 235 -2.38 15.50 37.34
C GLU A 235 -2.69 15.62 35.84
N ASP A 236 -2.57 14.51 35.12
CA ASP A 236 -3.06 14.40 33.75
C ASP A 236 -4.58 14.53 33.80
N ALA A 237 -5.09 15.72 33.47
CA ALA A 237 -6.45 15.85 32.99
C ALA A 237 -6.61 14.82 31.85
N PRO A 238 -7.71 14.03 31.80
CA PRO A 238 -7.88 13.06 30.74
C PRO A 238 -7.93 13.82 29.42
N VAL A 239 -6.85 13.73 28.64
CA VAL A 239 -6.86 14.15 27.25
C VAL A 239 -7.94 13.30 26.58
N PRO A 240 -9.00 13.91 26.00
CA PRO A 240 -10.03 13.13 25.33
C PRO A 240 -9.35 12.31 24.24
N GLN A 241 -9.28 10.99 24.43
CA GLN A 241 -8.90 10.11 23.35
C GLN A 241 -9.96 10.30 22.27
N PRO A 242 -9.60 10.71 21.04
CA PRO A 242 -10.57 10.76 19.97
C PRO A 242 -11.14 9.34 19.86
N GLU A 243 -12.46 9.20 19.97
CA GLU A 243 -13.14 7.94 19.73
C GLU A 243 -12.74 7.45 18.34
N LEU A 244 -11.85 6.45 18.28
CA LEU A 244 -11.42 5.82 17.04
C LEU A 244 -12.68 5.33 16.33
N SER A 245 -12.93 5.88 15.14
CA SER A 245 -14.02 5.47 14.28
C SER A 245 -14.02 3.96 14.12
N GLU A 246 -15.19 3.33 14.06
CA GLU A 246 -15.34 1.85 14.09
C GLU A 246 -14.51 1.12 13.00
N HIS A 247 -14.11 1.84 11.95
CA HIS A 247 -13.32 1.38 10.81
C HIS A 247 -11.78 1.50 10.99
N GLU A 248 -11.31 2.19 12.03
CA GLU A 248 -9.88 2.33 12.38
C GLU A 248 -9.44 1.37 13.49
N ARG A 249 -10.32 0.49 13.97
CA ARG A 249 -9.94 -0.52 14.96
C ARG A 249 -9.03 -1.58 14.34
N ALA A 250 -8.04 -2.02 15.12
CA ALA A 250 -7.17 -3.13 14.74
C ALA A 250 -8.04 -4.36 14.42
N VAL A 251 -7.83 -4.99 13.26
CA VAL A 251 -8.61 -6.18 12.91
C VAL A 251 -8.24 -7.34 13.84
N PRO A 252 -9.19 -8.25 14.14
CA PRO A 252 -8.89 -9.46 14.91
C PRO A 252 -7.73 -10.25 14.29
N LEU A 253 -6.85 -10.83 15.12
CA LEU A 253 -5.67 -11.60 14.68
C LEU A 253 -5.95 -12.64 13.59
N LYS A 254 -7.14 -13.27 13.61
CA LYS A 254 -7.55 -14.23 12.57
C LYS A 254 -7.68 -13.61 11.18
N LYS A 255 -8.13 -12.36 11.08
CA LYS A 255 -8.27 -11.61 9.82
C LYS A 255 -6.93 -11.06 9.29
N LEU A 256 -5.85 -11.15 10.07
CA LEU A 256 -4.49 -10.77 9.63
C LEU A 256 -3.78 -11.86 8.82
N PHE A 257 -4.30 -13.09 8.81
CA PHE A 257 -3.79 -14.19 7.98
C PHE A 257 -4.18 -14.04 6.51
N THR A 258 -3.87 -12.87 5.95
CA THR A 258 -4.00 -12.62 4.51
C THR A 258 -2.76 -13.10 3.79
N TRP A 259 -2.90 -13.42 2.50
CA TRP A 259 -1.77 -13.80 1.66
C TRP A 259 -0.67 -12.73 1.60
N ARG A 260 -1.03 -11.44 1.66
CA ARG A 260 -0.06 -10.33 1.68
C ARG A 260 0.83 -10.38 2.92
N VAL A 261 0.22 -10.58 4.09
CA VAL A 261 0.94 -10.71 5.37
C VAL A 261 1.77 -11.99 5.40
N PHE A 262 1.24 -13.10 4.88
CA PHE A 262 1.99 -14.35 4.74
C PHE A 262 3.22 -14.19 3.85
N LEU A 263 3.10 -13.58 2.68
CA LEU A 263 4.23 -13.34 1.77
C LEU A 263 5.29 -12.43 2.40
N ALA A 264 4.87 -11.32 3.01
CA ALA A 264 5.80 -10.39 3.66
C ALA A 264 6.49 -11.02 4.87
N GLY A 265 5.73 -11.68 5.75
CA GLY A 265 6.23 -12.36 6.94
C GLY A 265 7.11 -13.57 6.61
N GLY A 266 6.74 -14.36 5.60
CA GLY A 266 7.53 -15.50 5.11
C GLY A 266 8.86 -15.04 4.52
N ASN A 267 8.87 -13.99 3.70
CA ASN A 267 10.11 -13.42 3.16
C ASN A 267 11.02 -12.86 4.26
N TYR A 268 10.44 -12.27 5.31
CA TYR A 268 11.19 -11.83 6.48
C TYR A 268 11.78 -13.01 7.26
N ALA A 269 11.03 -14.11 7.38
CA ALA A 269 11.45 -15.35 8.01
C ALA A 269 12.62 -16.01 7.28
N PHE A 270 12.52 -16.19 5.95
CA PHE A 270 13.60 -16.74 5.13
C PHE A 270 14.86 -15.85 5.15
N LEU A 271 14.69 -14.53 4.99
CA LEU A 271 15.80 -13.59 5.11
C LEU A 271 16.50 -13.73 6.47
N SER A 272 15.72 -13.77 7.56
CA SER A 272 16.29 -13.90 8.90
C SER A 272 16.97 -15.24 9.14
N LEU A 273 16.50 -16.33 8.51
CA LEU A 273 17.13 -17.65 8.61
C LEU A 273 18.51 -17.64 7.92
N VAL A 274 18.59 -17.07 6.72
CA VAL A 274 19.84 -16.96 5.95
C VAL A 274 20.86 -16.07 6.69
N ASP A 275 20.44 -14.88 7.13
CA ASP A 275 21.32 -13.94 7.84
C ASP A 275 21.81 -14.52 9.18
N ILE A 276 20.92 -15.11 10.00
CA ILE A 276 21.31 -15.64 11.30
C ILE A 276 22.21 -16.88 11.16
N ALA A 277 22.00 -17.72 10.15
CA ALA A 277 22.87 -18.86 9.88
C ALA A 277 24.29 -18.40 9.50
N LEU A 278 24.41 -17.37 8.66
CA LEU A 278 25.68 -16.75 8.33
C LEU A 278 26.37 -16.19 9.59
N ARG A 279 25.64 -15.42 10.41
CA ARG A 279 26.19 -14.83 11.65
C ARG A 279 26.61 -15.87 12.68
N ALA A 280 25.94 -17.02 12.73
CA ALA A 280 26.26 -18.11 13.64
C ALA A 280 27.53 -18.87 13.21
N VAL A 281 27.64 -19.20 11.92
CA VAL A 281 28.75 -19.99 11.37
C VAL A 281 30.04 -19.17 11.26
N HIS A 282 29.95 -17.89 10.94
CA HIS A 282 31.12 -17.05 10.66
C HIS A 282 32.17 -17.04 11.78
N PRO A 283 31.86 -16.72 13.06
CA PRO A 283 32.87 -16.73 14.13
C PRO A 283 33.36 -18.14 14.47
N VAL A 284 32.52 -19.17 14.34
CA VAL A 284 32.93 -20.57 14.55
C VAL A 284 33.95 -20.99 13.49
N PHE A 285 33.71 -20.64 12.23
CA PHE A 285 34.66 -20.85 11.14
C PHE A 285 35.98 -20.11 11.37
N LEU A 286 35.92 -18.83 11.75
CA LEU A 286 37.11 -18.02 12.00
C LEU A 286 37.95 -18.59 13.15
N ALA A 287 37.32 -19.12 14.19
CA ALA A 287 37.99 -19.68 15.36
C ALA A 287 38.44 -21.14 15.18
N THR A 288 37.86 -21.89 14.25
CA THR A 288 38.22 -23.30 13.99
C THR A 288 39.67 -23.38 13.46
N PRO A 289 40.50 -24.34 13.91
CA PRO A 289 41.86 -24.52 13.39
C PRO A 289 41.95 -24.69 11.87
N ILE A 290 43.08 -24.29 11.27
CA ILE A 290 43.31 -24.38 9.82
C ILE A 290 43.24 -25.83 9.32
N GLU A 291 43.75 -26.78 10.11
CA GLU A 291 43.72 -28.22 9.81
C GLU A 291 42.27 -28.73 9.62
N LEU A 292 41.35 -28.27 10.47
CA LEU A 292 39.93 -28.61 10.39
C LEU A 292 39.15 -27.78 9.36
N GLY A 293 39.82 -26.83 8.70
CA GLY A 293 39.26 -26.04 7.61
C GLY A 293 38.75 -24.66 8.02
N GLY A 294 39.08 -24.17 9.22
CA GLY A 294 38.84 -22.78 9.62
C GLY A 294 40.05 -21.86 9.40
N LEU A 295 40.09 -20.72 10.11
CA LEU A 295 41.20 -19.75 10.01
C LEU A 295 42.05 -19.61 11.28
N GLY A 296 41.72 -20.31 12.37
CA GLY A 296 42.47 -20.31 13.63
C GLY A 296 42.68 -18.91 14.24
N MET A 297 41.76 -17.98 13.99
CA MET A 297 41.88 -16.60 14.45
C MET A 297 41.60 -16.47 15.95
N SER A 298 42.31 -15.54 16.59
CA SER A 298 42.03 -15.18 17.98
C SER A 298 40.73 -14.37 18.12
N THR A 299 40.11 -14.45 19.29
CA THR A 299 38.91 -13.70 19.68
C THR A 299 38.96 -12.21 19.33
N VAL A 300 40.11 -11.56 19.55
CA VAL A 300 40.33 -10.14 19.24
C VAL A 300 40.27 -9.87 17.73
N ARG A 301 40.87 -10.75 16.90
CA ARG A 301 40.86 -10.61 15.43
C ARG A 301 39.46 -10.82 14.87
N ILE A 302 38.72 -11.80 15.42
CA ILE A 302 37.31 -12.03 15.08
C ILE A 302 36.47 -10.80 15.44
N GLY A 303 36.63 -10.26 16.64
CA GLY A 303 35.95 -9.05 17.09
C GLY A 303 36.21 -7.86 16.16
N LYS A 304 37.47 -7.62 15.77
CA LYS A 304 37.84 -6.56 14.81
C LYS A 304 37.14 -6.71 13.47
N LEU A 305 37.12 -7.92 12.90
CA LEU A 305 36.49 -8.19 11.61
C LEU A 305 34.96 -7.98 11.67
N MET A 306 34.32 -8.45 12.74
CA MET A 306 32.87 -8.28 12.94
C MET A 306 32.47 -6.82 13.21
N SER A 307 33.28 -6.08 13.97
CA SER A 307 33.07 -4.64 14.17
C SER A 307 33.26 -3.84 12.89
N LEU A 308 34.24 -4.21 12.05
CA LEU A 308 34.43 -3.61 10.73
C LEU A 308 33.20 -3.85 9.85
N PHE A 309 32.65 -5.07 9.85
CA PHE A 309 31.38 -5.35 9.16
C PHE A 309 30.26 -4.44 9.66
N GLY A 310 30.05 -4.34 10.98
CA GLY A 310 29.00 -3.49 11.55
C GLY A 310 29.15 -2.02 11.12
N PHE A 311 30.38 -1.51 11.11
CA PHE A 311 30.69 -0.14 10.72
C PHE A 311 30.43 0.09 9.23
N LEU A 312 31.01 -0.75 8.36
CA LEU A 312 30.83 -0.65 6.92
C LEU A 312 29.38 -0.82 6.51
N ASN A 313 28.66 -1.77 7.11
CA ASN A 313 27.23 -1.97 6.87
C ASN A 313 26.42 -0.76 7.32
N GLY A 314 26.68 -0.21 8.51
CA GLY A 314 26.00 0.99 9.00
C GLY A 314 26.19 2.20 8.08
N VAL A 315 27.44 2.50 7.70
CA VAL A 315 27.77 3.57 6.74
C VAL A 315 27.09 3.30 5.39
N PHE A 316 27.17 2.08 4.88
CA PHE A 316 26.58 1.71 3.60
C PHE A 316 25.06 1.91 3.58
N GLN A 317 24.36 1.46 4.64
CA GLN A 317 22.91 1.62 4.75
C GLN A 317 22.51 3.11 4.81
N VAL A 318 23.25 3.94 5.56
CA VAL A 318 22.93 5.38 5.69
C VAL A 318 23.05 6.12 4.35
N PHE A 319 24.12 5.88 3.60
CA PHE A 319 24.40 6.65 2.39
C PHE A 319 23.84 6.05 1.09
N PHE A 320 23.74 4.72 1.00
CA PHE A 320 23.46 4.04 -0.27
C PHE A 320 22.09 3.35 -0.33
N PHE A 321 21.38 3.17 0.79
CA PHE A 321 20.08 2.51 0.77
C PHE A 321 19.05 3.24 -0.09
N SER A 322 18.84 4.54 0.12
CA SER A 322 17.85 5.32 -0.65
C SER A 322 18.19 5.41 -2.14
N PRO A 323 19.44 5.77 -2.55
CA PRO A 323 19.78 5.81 -3.97
C PRO A 323 19.62 4.46 -4.69
N ILE A 324 19.99 3.36 -4.03
CA ILE A 324 19.84 2.02 -4.59
C ILE A 324 18.36 1.63 -4.68
N HIS A 325 17.55 1.99 -3.67
CA HIS A 325 16.12 1.77 -3.68
C HIS A 325 15.42 2.51 -4.83
N ASP A 326 15.76 3.77 -5.05
CA ASP A 326 15.20 4.59 -6.13
C ASP A 326 15.59 4.04 -7.51
N TRP A 327 16.80 3.48 -7.65
CA TRP A 327 17.28 2.91 -8.91
C TRP A 327 16.72 1.51 -9.21
N LEU A 328 16.73 0.59 -8.24
CA LEU A 328 16.35 -0.81 -8.43
C LEU A 328 14.87 -1.08 -8.17
N GLY A 329 14.23 -0.27 -7.32
CA GLY A 329 12.93 -0.56 -6.72
C GLY A 329 12.97 -1.66 -5.66
N THR A 330 11.91 -1.78 -4.86
CA THR A 330 11.87 -2.62 -3.65
C THR A 330 12.14 -4.11 -3.92
N LYS A 331 11.52 -4.70 -4.96
CA LYS A 331 11.67 -6.13 -5.26
C LYS A 331 13.09 -6.50 -5.65
N ARG A 332 13.69 -5.75 -6.59
CA ARG A 332 15.04 -6.05 -7.08
C ARG A 332 16.07 -5.82 -5.98
N MET A 333 15.92 -4.76 -5.19
CA MET A 333 16.77 -4.53 -4.03
C MET A 333 16.72 -5.69 -3.01
N TYR A 334 15.52 -6.20 -2.71
CA TYR A 334 15.35 -7.37 -1.84
C TYR A 334 16.08 -8.61 -2.39
N ASN A 335 15.88 -8.92 -3.67
CA ASN A 335 16.50 -10.08 -4.31
C ASN A 335 18.02 -9.94 -4.45
N VAL A 336 18.53 -8.75 -4.79
CA VAL A 336 19.98 -8.48 -4.87
C VAL A 336 20.64 -8.68 -3.51
N GLY A 337 19.99 -8.24 -2.42
CA GLY A 337 20.53 -8.43 -1.08
C GLY A 337 20.51 -9.90 -0.60
N ILE A 338 19.52 -10.71 -0.99
CA ILE A 338 19.58 -12.16 -0.70
C ILE A 338 20.61 -12.84 -1.61
N LEU A 339 20.71 -12.41 -2.87
CA LEU A 339 21.64 -12.97 -3.83
C LEU A 339 23.10 -12.81 -3.37
N SER A 340 23.44 -11.73 -2.65
CA SER A 340 24.78 -11.53 -2.10
C SER A 340 25.18 -12.57 -1.04
N ALA A 341 24.22 -13.29 -0.45
CA ALA A 341 24.54 -14.38 0.48
C ALA A 341 25.16 -15.60 -0.24
N LEU A 342 24.83 -15.86 -1.52
CA LEU A 342 25.43 -16.97 -2.28
C LEU A 342 26.96 -16.86 -2.44
N PRO A 343 27.53 -15.76 -2.98
CA PRO A 343 28.98 -15.63 -3.05
C PRO A 343 29.60 -15.53 -1.65
N THR A 344 28.89 -14.98 -0.66
CA THR A 344 29.36 -14.95 0.74
C THR A 344 29.55 -16.35 1.32
N PHE A 345 28.61 -17.28 1.07
CA PHE A 345 28.74 -18.68 1.49
C PHE A 345 29.80 -19.43 0.69
N ALA A 346 29.90 -19.18 -0.62
CA ALA A 346 30.92 -19.78 -1.48
C ALA A 346 32.36 -19.36 -1.08
N MET A 347 32.52 -18.19 -0.47
CA MET A 347 33.83 -17.72 0.03
C MET A 347 34.38 -18.55 1.19
N PHE A 348 33.56 -19.25 1.98
CA PHE A 348 34.06 -20.06 3.10
C PHE A 348 34.97 -21.22 2.65
N PRO A 349 34.55 -22.10 1.70
CA PRO A 349 35.43 -23.10 1.11
C PRO A 349 36.71 -22.49 0.49
N ILE A 350 36.59 -21.35 -0.19
CA ILE A 350 37.73 -20.68 -0.85
C ILE A 350 38.74 -20.21 0.20
N LEU A 351 38.27 -19.56 1.28
CA LEU A 351 39.11 -19.14 2.40
C LEU A 351 39.78 -20.33 3.08
N SER A 352 39.02 -21.40 3.34
CA SER A 352 39.50 -22.65 3.92
C SER A 352 40.62 -23.27 3.07
N TYR A 353 40.41 -23.33 1.75
CA TYR A 353 41.38 -23.87 0.81
C TYR A 353 42.67 -23.05 0.77
N CYS A 354 42.57 -21.72 0.64
CA CYS A 354 43.73 -20.83 0.57
C CYS A 354 44.55 -20.86 1.87
N ALA A 355 43.88 -20.82 3.03
CA ALA A 355 44.56 -20.87 4.33
C ALA A 355 45.27 -22.21 4.57
N ARG A 356 44.71 -23.32 4.08
CA ARG A 356 45.36 -24.64 4.16
C ARG A 356 46.60 -24.74 3.28
N GLN A 357 46.56 -24.17 2.07
CA GLN A 357 47.72 -24.16 1.16
C GLN A 357 48.90 -23.37 1.74
N GLU A 358 48.62 -22.26 2.40
CA GLU A 358 49.64 -21.37 2.95
C GLU A 358 50.03 -21.69 4.40
N GLY A 359 49.30 -22.60 5.07
CA GLY A 359 49.51 -22.99 6.47
C GLY A 359 49.33 -21.85 7.49
N SER A 360 48.92 -20.66 7.05
CA SER A 360 48.78 -19.46 7.85
C SER A 360 47.82 -18.46 7.20
N VAL A 361 47.37 -17.46 7.94
CA VAL A 361 46.50 -16.40 7.41
C VAL A 361 47.37 -15.28 6.83
N THR A 362 47.71 -15.37 5.55
CA THR A 362 48.51 -14.35 4.84
C THR A 362 47.68 -13.11 4.47
N GLY A 363 48.34 -12.09 3.91
CA GLY A 363 47.66 -10.89 3.37
C GLY A 363 46.63 -11.20 2.28
N PHE A 364 46.83 -12.27 1.51
CA PHE A 364 45.88 -12.72 0.49
C PHE A 364 44.60 -13.28 1.13
N VAL A 365 44.73 -14.17 2.12
CA VAL A 365 43.58 -14.71 2.89
C VAL A 365 42.82 -13.59 3.61
N TRP A 366 43.54 -12.59 4.15
CA TRP A 366 42.91 -11.39 4.72
C TRP A 366 42.12 -10.58 3.69
N SER A 367 42.63 -10.46 2.47
CA SER A 367 41.94 -9.75 1.38
C SER A 367 40.65 -10.48 0.99
N LEU A 368 40.67 -11.81 0.95
CA LEU A 368 39.48 -12.63 0.73
C LEU A 368 38.48 -12.52 1.90
N ALA A 369 38.94 -12.48 3.15
CA ALA A 369 38.07 -12.30 4.31
C ALA A 369 37.41 -10.91 4.31
N LEU A 370 38.15 -9.87 3.89
CA LEU A 370 37.61 -8.53 3.71
C LEU A 370 36.57 -8.50 2.56
N LEU A 371 36.85 -9.17 1.45
CA LEU A 371 35.89 -9.30 0.34
C LEU A 371 34.61 -10.01 0.80
N GLN A 372 34.72 -11.07 1.60
CA GLN A 372 33.56 -11.75 2.19
C GLN A 372 32.73 -10.81 3.08
N VAL A 373 33.40 -9.96 3.89
CA VAL A 373 32.72 -8.93 4.69
C VAL A 373 31.99 -7.92 3.81
N ILE A 374 32.61 -7.45 2.72
CA ILE A 374 32.00 -6.49 1.79
C ILE A 374 30.77 -7.12 1.11
N LEU A 375 30.87 -8.37 0.64
CA LEU A 375 29.74 -9.09 0.03
C LEU A 375 28.58 -9.29 1.02
N SER A 376 28.88 -9.49 2.30
CA SER A 376 27.88 -9.67 3.35
C SER A 376 27.03 -8.42 3.61
N ILE A 377 27.50 -7.22 3.21
CA ILE A 377 26.75 -5.96 3.38
C ILE A 377 25.46 -5.95 2.54
N GLY A 378 25.45 -6.64 1.40
CA GLY A 378 24.29 -6.71 0.52
C GLY A 378 23.04 -7.25 1.23
N SER A 379 23.19 -8.20 2.15
CA SER A 379 22.09 -8.76 2.96
C SER A 379 21.35 -7.71 3.79
N GLY A 380 22.02 -6.61 4.15
CA GLY A 380 21.40 -5.49 4.87
C GLY A 380 20.32 -4.78 4.05
N LEU A 381 20.46 -4.70 2.72
CA LEU A 381 19.49 -4.06 1.83
C LEU A 381 18.13 -4.76 1.86
N SER A 382 18.14 -6.09 1.99
CA SER A 382 16.91 -6.91 2.04
C SER A 382 16.09 -6.63 3.30
N TYR A 383 16.71 -6.26 4.43
CA TYR A 383 15.98 -5.90 5.64
C TYR A 383 15.17 -4.61 5.46
N GLY A 384 15.77 -3.58 4.85
CA GLY A 384 15.01 -2.36 4.55
C GLY A 384 13.89 -2.61 3.54
N ALA A 385 14.13 -3.42 2.52
CA ALA A 385 13.10 -3.79 1.53
C ALA A 385 11.94 -4.59 2.13
N VAL A 386 12.22 -5.55 3.03
CA VAL A 386 11.16 -6.40 3.61
C VAL A 386 10.29 -5.63 4.59
N PHE A 387 10.83 -4.64 5.30
CA PHE A 387 10.01 -3.76 6.14
C PHE A 387 9.04 -2.91 5.32
N ILE A 388 9.44 -2.48 4.11
CA ILE A 388 8.51 -1.83 3.17
C ILE A 388 7.36 -2.79 2.81
N TYR A 389 7.66 -4.06 2.52
CA TYR A 389 6.64 -5.07 2.22
C TYR A 389 5.72 -5.36 3.41
N ILE A 390 6.26 -5.60 4.60
CA ILE A 390 5.47 -5.82 5.82
C ILE A 390 4.56 -4.63 6.09
N SER A 391 5.08 -3.41 5.94
CA SER A 391 4.28 -2.20 6.10
C SER A 391 3.13 -2.18 5.11
N SER A 392 3.44 -2.37 3.82
CA SER A 392 2.42 -2.41 2.76
C SER A 392 1.41 -3.55 2.87
N ALA A 393 1.77 -4.67 3.49
CA ALA A 393 0.93 -5.85 3.63
C ALA A 393 -0.17 -5.69 4.69
N SER A 394 -0.04 -4.71 5.58
CA SER A 394 -1.01 -4.52 6.66
C SER A 394 -2.35 -4.00 6.11
N PRO A 395 -3.51 -4.59 6.52
CA PRO A 395 -4.83 -4.20 6.00
C PRO A 395 -5.21 -2.74 6.27
N ASN A 396 -4.85 -2.25 7.46
CA ASN A 396 -5.05 -0.87 7.86
C ASN A 396 -3.88 -0.43 8.77
N ARG A 397 -3.70 0.89 8.94
CA ARG A 397 -2.58 1.43 9.73
C ARG A 397 -2.64 1.02 11.21
N ALA A 398 -3.85 0.86 11.76
CA ALA A 398 -4.05 0.41 13.15
C ALA A 398 -3.62 -1.05 13.39
N SER A 399 -3.63 -1.88 12.35
CA SER A 399 -3.21 -3.28 12.43
C SER A 399 -1.73 -3.48 12.12
N LEU A 400 -1.01 -2.41 11.75
CA LEU A 400 0.42 -2.47 11.43
C LEU A 400 1.25 -3.02 12.59
N GLY A 401 0.90 -2.63 13.83
CA GLY A 401 1.54 -3.17 15.04
C GLY A 401 1.30 -4.69 15.19
N ALA A 402 0.08 -5.15 14.97
CA ALA A 402 -0.28 -6.57 15.05
C ALA A 402 0.33 -7.39 13.90
N THR A 403 0.36 -6.86 12.67
CA THR A 403 1.06 -7.45 11.51
C THR A 403 2.55 -7.60 11.79
N ASN A 404 3.19 -6.56 12.32
CA ASN A 404 4.60 -6.60 12.73
C ASN A 404 4.85 -7.60 13.86
N GLY A 405 3.96 -7.68 14.85
CA GLY A 405 4.04 -8.65 15.94
C GLY A 405 3.96 -10.09 15.44
N LEU A 406 3.02 -10.38 14.54
CA LEU A 406 2.88 -11.69 13.89
C LEU A 406 4.13 -12.06 13.07
N CYS A 407 4.60 -11.15 12.22
CA CYS A 407 5.82 -11.37 11.43
C CYS A 407 7.05 -11.56 12.33
N GLN A 408 7.14 -10.80 13.43
CA GLN A 408 8.24 -10.92 14.40
C GLN A 408 8.23 -12.27 15.12
N LEU A 409 7.06 -12.80 15.48
CA LEU A 409 6.95 -14.14 16.08
C LEU A 409 7.53 -15.21 15.16
N VAL A 410 7.15 -15.19 13.88
CA VAL A 410 7.68 -16.14 12.87
C VAL A 410 9.19 -15.99 12.72
N VAL A 411 9.70 -14.76 12.73
CA VAL A 411 11.14 -14.51 12.69
C VAL A 411 11.87 -15.01 13.94
N SER A 412 11.33 -14.80 15.14
CA SER A 412 11.93 -15.31 16.37
C SER A 412 12.01 -16.85 16.37
N LEU A 413 11.00 -17.53 15.80
CA LEU A 413 11.05 -18.99 15.58
C LEU A 413 12.16 -19.38 14.60
N MET A 414 12.31 -18.67 13.47
CA MET A 414 13.41 -18.95 12.53
C MET A 414 14.79 -18.67 13.13
N ARG A 415 14.93 -17.61 13.94
CA ARG A 415 16.18 -17.29 14.66
C ARG A 415 16.52 -18.30 15.75
N THR A 416 15.52 -19.03 16.24
CA THR A 416 15.75 -20.17 17.14
C THR A 416 16.37 -21.34 16.38
N ILE A 417 15.88 -21.64 15.17
CA ILE A 417 16.34 -22.79 14.40
C ILE A 417 17.73 -22.54 13.79
N GLY A 418 17.98 -21.34 13.29
CA GLY A 418 19.16 -21.02 12.47
C GLY A 418 20.51 -21.36 13.10
N PRO A 419 20.89 -20.80 14.28
CA PRO A 419 22.20 -21.04 14.88
C PRO A 419 22.47 -22.51 15.22
N ALA A 420 21.52 -23.18 15.89
CA ALA A 420 21.62 -24.60 16.21
C ALA A 420 21.76 -25.44 14.93
N ALA A 421 20.92 -25.23 13.92
CA ALA A 421 20.99 -25.99 12.67
C ALA A 421 22.31 -25.74 11.93
N ALA A 422 22.68 -24.47 11.71
CA ALA A 422 23.85 -24.10 10.91
C ALA A 422 25.17 -24.53 11.57
N ASN A 423 25.33 -24.32 12.88
CA ASN A 423 26.55 -24.71 13.58
C ASN A 423 26.64 -26.22 13.86
N SER A 424 25.51 -26.90 14.05
CA SER A 424 25.49 -28.37 14.11
C SER A 424 25.87 -28.96 12.76
N LEU A 425 25.35 -28.39 11.67
CA LEU A 425 25.69 -28.81 10.31
C LEU A 425 27.16 -28.53 9.99
N PHE A 426 27.70 -27.38 10.44
CA PHE A 426 29.14 -27.08 10.36
C PHE A 426 29.96 -28.16 11.10
N SER A 427 29.59 -28.47 12.35
CA SER A 427 30.24 -29.48 13.18
C SER A 427 30.21 -30.87 12.54
N LEU A 428 29.05 -31.30 12.05
CA LEU A 428 28.89 -32.58 11.34
C LEU A 428 29.70 -32.62 10.04
N SER A 429 29.78 -31.49 9.32
CA SER A 429 30.56 -31.40 8.08
C SER A 429 32.04 -31.67 8.36
N ILE A 430 32.61 -31.03 9.37
CA ILE A 430 34.03 -31.19 9.72
C ILE A 430 34.32 -32.51 10.45
N GLN A 431 33.37 -33.03 11.26
CA GLN A 431 33.54 -34.29 11.98
C GLN A 431 33.60 -35.49 11.04
N HIS A 432 32.68 -35.55 10.07
CA HIS A 432 32.58 -36.67 9.12
C HIS A 432 33.29 -36.40 7.78
N GLN A 433 33.88 -35.21 7.60
CA GLN A 433 34.51 -34.77 6.35
C GLN A 433 33.56 -34.86 5.13
N TYR A 434 32.25 -34.68 5.33
CA TYR A 434 31.28 -34.66 4.23
C TYR A 434 31.61 -33.53 3.24
N LEU A 435 31.81 -33.90 1.96
CA LEU A 435 32.26 -32.97 0.90
C LEU A 435 33.51 -32.17 1.33
N ASN A 436 34.52 -32.84 1.91
CA ASN A 436 35.74 -32.21 2.46
C ASN A 436 35.49 -31.17 3.56
N GLY A 437 34.39 -31.34 4.32
CA GLY A 437 33.96 -30.39 5.35
C GLY A 437 33.11 -29.23 4.84
N TRP A 438 32.76 -29.21 3.55
CA TRP A 438 32.04 -28.09 2.93
C TRP A 438 30.53 -28.26 2.83
N MET A 439 29.98 -29.40 3.26
CA MET A 439 28.54 -29.71 3.16
C MET A 439 27.65 -28.59 3.71
N VAL A 440 27.99 -28.02 4.87
CA VAL A 440 27.24 -26.91 5.47
C VAL A 440 27.03 -25.73 4.51
N TYR A 441 28.05 -25.36 3.74
CA TYR A 441 27.97 -24.19 2.85
C TYR A 441 27.04 -24.46 1.66
N TYR A 442 27.07 -25.67 1.10
CA TYR A 442 26.15 -26.06 0.03
C TYR A 442 24.70 -26.08 0.50
N VAL A 443 24.43 -26.57 1.71
CA VAL A 443 23.09 -26.54 2.30
C VAL A 443 22.61 -25.11 2.53
N LEU A 444 23.48 -24.22 3.03
CA LEU A 444 23.15 -22.80 3.24
C LEU A 444 22.94 -22.06 1.91
N MET A 445 23.70 -22.39 0.87
CA MET A 445 23.46 -21.91 -0.50
C MET A 445 22.12 -22.41 -1.04
N GLY A 446 21.77 -23.68 -0.82
CA GLY A 446 20.46 -24.23 -1.16
C GLY A 446 19.31 -23.51 -0.44
N ALA A 447 19.46 -23.25 0.87
CA ALA A 447 18.50 -22.45 1.64
C ALA A 447 18.37 -21.02 1.09
N THR A 448 19.47 -20.42 0.64
CA THR A 448 19.49 -19.11 0.00
C THR A 448 18.77 -19.13 -1.36
N CYS A 449 18.96 -20.18 -2.17
CA CYS A 449 18.20 -20.37 -3.40
C CYS A 449 16.69 -20.53 -3.13
N GLY A 450 16.31 -21.24 -2.07
CA GLY A 450 14.92 -21.32 -1.60
C GLY A 450 14.36 -19.94 -1.19
N ALA A 451 15.15 -19.15 -0.47
CA ALA A 451 14.80 -17.77 -0.10
C ALA A 451 14.65 -16.86 -1.33
N LEU A 452 15.52 -16.98 -2.34
CA LEU A 452 15.40 -16.27 -3.62
C LEU A 452 14.17 -16.67 -4.41
N TRP A 453 13.87 -17.97 -4.45
CA TRP A 453 12.66 -18.47 -5.09
C TRP A 453 11.41 -17.90 -4.39
N PHE A 454 11.36 -17.93 -3.06
CA PHE A 454 10.24 -17.35 -2.31
C PHE A 454 10.17 -15.82 -2.46
N GLY A 455 11.31 -15.13 -2.52
CA GLY A 455 11.43 -13.70 -2.82
C GLY A 455 10.96 -13.31 -4.22
N SER A 456 11.08 -14.24 -5.18
CA SER A 456 10.56 -14.04 -6.53
C SER A 456 9.03 -13.90 -6.56
N LEU A 457 8.32 -14.38 -5.53
CA LEU A 457 6.87 -14.25 -5.37
C LEU A 457 6.43 -12.86 -4.91
N LEU A 458 7.34 -12.00 -4.43
CA LEU A 458 7.01 -10.63 -4.04
C LEU A 458 6.60 -9.79 -5.28
N PRO A 459 5.63 -8.85 -5.15
CA PRO A 459 5.22 -8.01 -6.26
C PRO A 459 6.27 -6.94 -6.59
N LYS A 460 6.37 -6.51 -7.86
CA LYS A 460 7.36 -5.50 -8.30
C LYS A 460 7.21 -4.16 -7.57
N LYS A 461 5.96 -3.72 -7.37
CA LYS A 461 5.62 -2.57 -6.52
C LYS A 461 5.06 -3.09 -5.20
N PRO A 462 5.48 -2.55 -4.04
CA PRO A 462 4.85 -2.84 -2.76
C PRO A 462 3.33 -2.59 -2.81
N TRP A 463 2.57 -3.28 -1.98
CA TRP A 463 1.13 -3.05 -1.90
C TRP A 463 0.84 -1.61 -1.44
N VAL A 464 -0.28 -1.03 -1.85
CA VAL A 464 -0.69 0.27 -1.31
C VAL A 464 -1.38 0.00 0.03
N MET A 465 -0.81 0.54 1.12
CA MET A 465 -1.38 0.43 2.46
C MET A 465 -2.73 1.16 2.49
N GLY A 466 -3.82 0.43 2.71
CA GLY A 466 -5.15 0.96 2.98
C GLY A 466 -5.62 2.06 2.02
N HIS A 467 -6.32 1.69 0.96
CA HIS A 467 -7.46 2.51 0.53
C HIS A 467 -8.71 1.95 1.22
N SER A 468 -8.86 2.28 2.50
CA SER A 468 -10.16 2.45 3.13
C SER A 468 -10.30 3.96 3.33
N SER A 469 -11.15 4.59 2.54
CA SER A 469 -11.80 5.88 2.83
C SER A 469 -10.90 6.96 3.43
N CYS A 470 -10.35 7.84 2.60
CA CYS A 470 -9.73 9.07 3.08
C CYS A 470 -10.85 9.99 3.62
N ASN A 471 -11.19 9.88 4.90
CA ASN A 471 -12.13 10.80 5.55
C ASN A 471 -11.43 12.14 5.79
N TYR A 472 -11.67 13.10 4.88
CA TYR A 472 -11.23 14.48 5.03
C TYR A 472 -12.29 15.29 5.80
N ARG A 473 -12.04 15.53 7.08
CA ARG A 473 -12.62 16.65 7.85
C ARG A 473 -11.56 17.24 8.77
N GLN A 474 -10.66 18.05 8.21
CA GLN A 474 -9.93 19.07 8.98
C GLN A 474 -9.90 20.36 8.17
N VAL A 475 -10.70 21.32 8.63
CA VAL A 475 -10.77 22.69 8.13
C VAL A 475 -9.53 23.43 8.66
N LEU A 476 -8.63 23.83 7.76
CA LEU A 476 -7.63 24.86 8.03
C LEU A 476 -8.08 26.18 7.40
N PRO A 477 -7.79 27.35 8.02
CA PRO A 477 -8.19 28.64 7.49
C PRO A 477 -7.17 29.10 6.43
N CYS A 478 -7.64 29.49 5.24
CA CYS A 478 -6.80 30.13 4.25
C CYS A 478 -7.55 31.26 3.53
N CYS A 479 -6.90 32.42 3.55
CA CYS A 479 -6.93 33.57 2.65
C CYS A 479 -8.15 33.75 1.73
N ASN A 480 -8.81 34.89 1.91
CA ASN A 480 -9.82 35.47 1.03
C ASN A 480 -9.25 35.77 -0.37
N LEU A 481 -9.39 34.82 -1.30
CA LEU A 481 -9.39 35.09 -2.73
C LEU A 481 -10.59 34.32 -3.32
N GLN A 482 -11.63 35.08 -3.68
CA GLN A 482 -12.80 34.57 -4.38
C GLN A 482 -12.42 34.26 -5.82
N TYR A 483 -12.47 32.98 -6.19
CA TYR A 483 -12.50 32.57 -7.60
C TYR A 483 -13.96 32.25 -7.96
N ALA A 484 -14.42 32.78 -9.09
CA ALA A 484 -15.70 32.44 -9.68
C ALA A 484 -15.48 31.30 -10.69
N ASP A 485 -15.74 30.07 -10.25
CA ASP A 485 -15.54 28.87 -11.06
C ASP A 485 -16.88 28.37 -11.59
N CYS A 486 -16.94 28.00 -12.87
CA CYS A 486 -18.18 27.59 -13.53
C CYS A 486 -18.03 26.20 -14.14
N SER A 487 -19.00 25.32 -13.91
CA SER A 487 -19.14 24.05 -14.61
C SER A 487 -20.30 24.09 -15.58
N VAL A 488 -20.04 23.67 -16.81
CA VAL A 488 -21.06 23.50 -17.84
C VAL A 488 -21.46 22.02 -17.82
N GLY A 489 -22.65 21.72 -17.32
CA GLY A 489 -23.24 20.37 -17.23
C GLY A 489 -23.37 19.83 -15.81
N ALA A 490 -24.60 19.42 -15.46
CA ALA A 490 -25.02 18.73 -14.23
C ALA A 490 -25.16 17.21 -14.43
N GLY A 491 -24.19 16.60 -15.14
CA GLY A 491 -23.99 15.15 -15.14
C GLY A 491 -23.44 14.66 -13.80
N ILE A 492 -23.37 13.34 -13.61
CA ILE A 492 -22.89 12.72 -12.35
C ILE A 492 -21.49 13.23 -11.97
N GLY A 493 -20.57 13.35 -12.93
CA GLY A 493 -19.24 13.92 -12.71
C GLY A 493 -19.27 15.37 -12.21
N GLY A 494 -19.98 16.26 -12.92
CA GLY A 494 -20.09 17.68 -12.55
C GLY A 494 -20.77 17.91 -11.19
N LEU A 495 -21.83 17.14 -10.90
CA LEU A 495 -22.51 17.16 -9.60
C LEU A 495 -21.61 16.65 -8.47
N THR A 496 -20.85 15.58 -8.72
CA THR A 496 -19.89 15.03 -7.76
C THR A 496 -18.79 16.06 -7.46
N LEU A 497 -18.28 16.74 -8.49
CA LEU A 497 -17.28 17.80 -8.34
C LEU A 497 -17.82 18.93 -7.45
N ALA A 498 -19.00 19.46 -7.76
CA ALA A 498 -19.64 20.50 -6.96
C ALA A 498 -19.80 20.09 -5.49
N ARG A 499 -20.24 18.86 -5.24
CA ARG A 499 -20.41 18.36 -3.87
C ARG A 499 -19.09 18.31 -3.12
N ILE A 500 -18.04 17.77 -3.74
CA ILE A 500 -16.71 17.69 -3.10
C ILE A 500 -16.20 19.12 -2.84
N LEU A 501 -16.33 20.05 -3.78
CA LEU A 501 -15.92 21.44 -3.59
C LEU A 501 -16.68 22.11 -2.44
N GLN A 502 -18.00 21.93 -2.33
CA GLN A 502 -18.82 22.51 -1.26
C GLN A 502 -18.48 22.00 0.15
N LEU A 503 -18.01 20.76 0.26
CA LEU A 503 -17.54 20.22 1.55
C LEU A 503 -16.21 20.86 2.00
N ASN A 504 -15.43 21.39 1.06
CA ASN A 504 -14.13 22.00 1.33
C ASN A 504 -14.29 23.48 1.70
N LYS A 505 -14.68 23.75 2.95
CA LYS A 505 -14.90 25.11 3.50
C LYS A 505 -13.67 26.03 3.57
N SER A 506 -12.48 25.51 3.26
CA SER A 506 -11.21 26.23 3.38
C SER A 506 -10.99 27.30 2.29
N ARG A 507 -11.80 27.30 1.23
CA ARG A 507 -11.75 28.29 0.14
C ARG A 507 -13.19 28.64 -0.23
N SER A 508 -13.53 29.92 -0.27
CA SER A 508 -14.84 30.39 -0.75
C SER A 508 -14.90 30.29 -2.28
N LEU A 509 -14.86 29.06 -2.81
CA LEU A 509 -15.09 28.79 -4.22
C LEU A 509 -16.59 28.92 -4.48
N ILE A 510 -16.97 29.95 -5.24
CA ILE A 510 -18.33 30.08 -5.75
C ILE A 510 -18.35 29.20 -6.99
N PHE A 511 -18.93 28.01 -6.85
CA PHE A 511 -19.06 27.05 -7.93
C PHE A 511 -20.51 26.96 -8.38
N THR A 512 -20.78 27.37 -9.61
CA THR A 512 -22.11 27.30 -10.22
C THR A 512 -22.11 26.31 -11.36
N ILE A 513 -23.09 25.41 -11.36
CA ILE A 513 -23.33 24.48 -12.47
C ILE A 513 -24.44 25.04 -13.34
N TYR A 514 -24.21 25.15 -14.64
CA TYR A 514 -25.26 25.46 -15.62
C TYR A 514 -25.61 24.19 -16.40
N ASP A 515 -26.88 23.82 -16.44
CA ASP A 515 -27.35 22.63 -17.17
C ASP A 515 -28.49 22.98 -18.13
N SER A 516 -28.54 22.27 -19.26
CA SER A 516 -29.57 22.43 -20.28
C SER A 516 -30.93 21.86 -19.88
N ASP A 517 -31.00 20.94 -18.91
CA ASP A 517 -32.24 20.37 -18.42
C ASP A 517 -33.13 21.45 -17.83
N ALA A 518 -34.45 21.33 -18.01
CA ALA A 518 -35.42 22.29 -17.48
C ALA A 518 -35.52 22.24 -15.94
N ASN A 519 -35.23 21.09 -15.31
CA ASN A 519 -35.31 20.89 -13.88
C ASN A 519 -34.54 19.62 -13.43
N ALA A 520 -34.44 19.43 -12.11
CA ALA A 520 -33.74 18.31 -11.49
C ALA A 520 -34.32 16.92 -11.84
N SER A 521 -35.62 16.80 -12.14
CA SER A 521 -36.26 15.50 -12.43
C SER A 521 -36.31 15.13 -13.91
N ALA A 522 -35.86 16.00 -14.82
CA ALA A 522 -35.92 15.81 -16.26
C ALA A 522 -35.31 14.48 -16.75
N ARG A 523 -34.31 13.95 -16.03
CA ARG A 523 -33.61 12.69 -16.37
C ARG A 523 -33.96 11.51 -15.46
N ALA A 524 -34.89 11.65 -14.52
CA ALA A 524 -35.14 10.65 -13.47
C ALA A 524 -35.58 9.27 -14.01
N ALA A 525 -36.26 9.24 -15.16
CA ALA A 525 -36.75 8.01 -15.79
C ALA A 525 -35.77 7.37 -16.80
N PHE A 526 -34.62 8.00 -17.08
CA PHE A 526 -33.72 7.61 -18.16
C PHE A 526 -32.44 6.94 -17.65
N GLY A 527 -32.03 5.84 -18.31
CA GLY A 527 -30.77 5.14 -18.07
C GLY A 527 -30.87 3.90 -17.19
N GLY A 528 -29.93 2.97 -17.37
CA GLY A 528 -29.86 1.71 -16.63
C GLY A 528 -29.37 1.84 -15.20
N SER A 529 -28.97 0.70 -14.67
CA SER A 529 -28.28 0.60 -13.40
C SER A 529 -26.77 0.74 -13.60
N LEU A 530 -26.11 1.37 -12.65
CA LEU A 530 -24.69 1.71 -12.66
C LEU A 530 -23.96 0.86 -11.61
N ASP A 531 -22.90 0.17 -12.01
CA ASP A 531 -21.97 -0.45 -11.06
C ASP A 531 -20.97 0.59 -10.56
N LEU A 532 -20.88 0.81 -9.25
CA LEU A 532 -19.86 1.71 -8.70
C LEU A 532 -18.68 0.93 -8.16
N LYS A 533 -17.53 1.07 -8.83
CA LYS A 533 -16.30 0.37 -8.48
C LYS A 533 -15.67 0.96 -7.22
N TYR A 534 -15.08 0.09 -6.42
CA TYR A 534 -14.46 0.47 -5.15
C TYR A 534 -13.37 1.56 -5.30
N GLU A 535 -12.55 1.46 -6.35
CA GLU A 535 -11.38 2.34 -6.56
C GLU A 535 -11.68 3.69 -7.21
N SER A 536 -12.87 3.85 -7.83
CA SER A 536 -13.25 5.02 -8.62
C SER A 536 -14.59 5.61 -8.14
N GLY A 537 -15.74 5.06 -8.57
CA GLY A 537 -17.07 5.58 -8.24
C GLY A 537 -17.33 5.67 -6.74
N GLN A 538 -17.06 4.59 -5.98
CA GLN A 538 -17.23 4.61 -4.53
C GLN A 538 -16.21 5.50 -3.83
N ARG A 539 -14.98 5.60 -4.35
CA ARG A 539 -13.96 6.53 -3.83
C ARG A 539 -14.46 7.97 -3.90
N ALA A 540 -15.04 8.36 -5.03
CA ALA A 540 -15.58 9.70 -5.22
C ALA A 540 -16.78 9.97 -4.31
N LEU A 541 -17.66 8.98 -4.08
CA LEU A 541 -18.76 9.12 -3.11
C LEU A 541 -18.26 9.26 -1.67
N LYS A 542 -17.14 8.61 -1.32
CA LYS A 542 -16.50 8.81 -0.01
C LYS A 542 -15.97 10.23 0.12
N ASP A 543 -15.27 10.73 -0.90
CA ASP A 543 -14.78 12.11 -0.95
C ASP A 543 -15.96 13.13 -0.92
N ALA A 544 -17.13 12.77 -1.48
CA ALA A 544 -18.35 13.56 -1.46
C ALA A 544 -19.19 13.41 -0.16
N GLY A 545 -18.78 12.55 0.76
CA GLY A 545 -19.51 12.26 2.01
C GLY A 545 -20.88 11.58 1.81
N LEU A 546 -21.07 10.85 0.70
CA LEU A 546 -22.33 10.22 0.31
C LEU A 546 -22.27 8.68 0.31
N HIS A 547 -21.13 8.08 0.65
CA HIS A 547 -20.93 6.64 0.59
C HIS A 547 -21.93 5.85 1.47
N THR A 548 -22.20 6.31 2.69
CA THR A 548 -23.17 5.65 3.59
C THR A 548 -24.59 5.65 3.03
N GLU A 549 -25.03 6.76 2.45
CA GLU A 549 -26.37 6.85 1.85
C GLU A 549 -26.45 6.05 0.55
N PHE A 550 -25.37 6.03 -0.23
CA PHE A 550 -25.25 5.15 -1.40
C PHE A 550 -25.43 3.67 -1.02
N LEU A 551 -24.80 3.20 0.07
CA LEU A 551 -24.93 1.81 0.52
C LEU A 551 -26.37 1.43 0.89
N LYS A 552 -27.23 2.39 1.24
CA LYS A 552 -28.66 2.16 1.52
C LYS A 552 -29.50 2.05 0.24
N LEU A 553 -29.03 2.63 -0.85
CA LEU A 553 -29.74 2.69 -2.13
C LEU A 553 -29.25 1.64 -3.13
N CYS A 554 -28.01 1.18 -3.01
CA CYS A 554 -27.42 0.23 -3.93
C CYS A 554 -27.94 -1.20 -3.73
N ARG A 555 -27.91 -2.00 -4.79
CA ARG A 555 -28.28 -3.41 -4.84
C ARG A 555 -27.02 -4.28 -4.90
N PRO A 556 -26.79 -5.12 -3.88
CA PRO A 556 -25.57 -5.93 -3.78
C PRO A 556 -25.56 -7.18 -4.70
N VAL A 557 -26.73 -7.64 -5.18
CA VAL A 557 -26.85 -8.86 -6.01
C VAL A 557 -26.80 -8.58 -7.52
N GLY A 558 -26.69 -7.30 -7.93
CA GLY A 558 -26.68 -6.91 -9.35
C GLY A 558 -25.46 -7.41 -10.15
N GLU A 559 -24.41 -7.92 -9.49
CA GLU A 559 -23.15 -8.29 -10.14
C GLU A 559 -23.18 -9.61 -10.95
N GLN A 560 -24.26 -10.38 -10.88
CA GLN A 560 -24.34 -11.68 -11.57
C GLN A 560 -24.64 -11.50 -13.06
N LEU A 561 -23.88 -12.17 -13.92
CA LEU A 561 -24.10 -12.15 -15.37
C LEU A 561 -24.39 -13.54 -15.91
N ARG A 562 -25.38 -13.61 -16.80
CA ARG A 562 -25.70 -14.76 -17.65
C ARG A 562 -25.42 -14.42 -19.12
N ILE A 563 -24.75 -15.31 -19.85
CA ILE A 563 -24.45 -15.12 -21.28
C ILE A 563 -25.01 -16.29 -22.06
N LEU A 564 -25.78 -15.97 -23.09
CA LEU A 564 -26.40 -16.93 -23.98
C LEU A 564 -26.24 -16.52 -25.45
N ASN A 565 -26.42 -17.48 -26.36
CA ASN A 565 -26.45 -17.20 -27.80
C ASN A 565 -27.87 -16.95 -28.30
N GLN A 566 -28.01 -16.59 -29.58
CA GLN A 566 -29.31 -16.41 -30.22
C GLN A 566 -30.26 -17.61 -30.13
N ALA A 567 -29.76 -18.83 -29.89
CA ALA A 567 -30.57 -20.04 -29.73
C ALA A 567 -30.90 -20.37 -28.25
N GLY A 568 -30.70 -19.43 -27.32
CA GLY A 568 -31.01 -19.62 -25.90
C GLY A 568 -30.00 -20.47 -25.13
N LYS A 569 -28.92 -20.96 -25.76
CA LYS A 569 -27.90 -21.78 -25.10
C LYS A 569 -27.02 -20.93 -24.20
N VAL A 570 -26.99 -21.26 -22.91
CA VAL A 570 -26.12 -20.61 -21.92
C VAL A 570 -24.66 -21.02 -22.13
N PHE A 571 -23.79 -20.02 -22.33
CA PHE A 571 -22.34 -20.18 -22.44
C PHE A 571 -21.60 -19.86 -21.14
N TYR A 572 -22.19 -19.01 -20.28
CA TYR A 572 -21.63 -18.61 -19.00
C TYR A 572 -22.73 -18.15 -18.05
N GLU A 573 -22.58 -18.46 -16.76
CA GLU A 573 -23.42 -17.98 -15.68
C GLU A 573 -22.56 -17.80 -14.44
N SER A 574 -22.61 -16.60 -13.86
CA SER A 574 -21.73 -16.25 -12.74
C SER A 574 -22.12 -17.00 -11.45
N PRO A 575 -21.16 -17.50 -10.65
CA PRO A 575 -21.46 -18.08 -9.35
C PRO A 575 -21.97 -17.03 -8.36
N GLU A 576 -22.63 -17.48 -7.29
CA GLU A 576 -22.99 -16.62 -6.16
C GLU A 576 -21.72 -16.05 -5.49
N ASN A 577 -21.69 -14.73 -5.28
CA ASN A 577 -20.53 -14.02 -4.72
C ASN A 577 -20.67 -13.89 -3.18
N GLU A 578 -19.61 -14.23 -2.43
CA GLU A 578 -19.58 -14.07 -0.97
C GLU A 578 -19.44 -12.60 -0.52
N ASP A 579 -18.94 -11.69 -1.38
CA ASP A 579 -18.71 -10.28 -1.05
C ASP A 579 -19.59 -9.32 -1.88
N ALA A 580 -20.87 -9.28 -1.50
CA ALA A 580 -21.94 -8.65 -2.28
C ALA A 580 -21.85 -7.10 -2.37
N PHE A 581 -20.92 -6.45 -1.69
CA PHE A 581 -20.79 -4.98 -1.69
C PHE A 581 -19.53 -4.46 -2.40
N TYR A 582 -18.86 -5.29 -3.19
CA TYR A 582 -17.62 -4.88 -3.87
C TYR A 582 -17.88 -3.83 -4.97
N ASN A 583 -18.80 -4.10 -5.90
CA ASN A 583 -19.27 -3.20 -6.96
C ASN A 583 -20.81 -3.21 -7.05
N PRO A 584 -21.53 -2.75 -6.01
CA PRO A 584 -22.97 -2.83 -5.99
C PRO A 584 -23.57 -1.87 -7.02
N GLU A 585 -24.76 -2.23 -7.49
CA GLU A 585 -25.48 -1.54 -8.54
C GLU A 585 -26.39 -0.44 -7.98
N ILE A 586 -26.52 0.69 -8.67
CA ILE A 586 -27.47 1.75 -8.31
C ILE A 586 -28.10 2.35 -9.56
N ASP A 587 -29.40 2.64 -9.51
CA ASP A 587 -30.05 3.29 -10.64
C ASP A 587 -29.45 4.68 -10.88
N ARG A 588 -29.15 5.00 -12.14
CA ARG A 588 -28.58 6.30 -12.54
C ARG A 588 -29.38 7.48 -11.98
N GLY A 589 -30.72 7.39 -12.01
CA GLY A 589 -31.62 8.40 -11.46
C GLY A 589 -31.47 8.57 -9.94
N GLN A 590 -31.35 7.46 -9.19
CA GLN A 590 -31.16 7.47 -7.74
C GLN A 590 -29.79 8.05 -7.36
N LEU A 591 -28.72 7.67 -8.07
CA LEU A 591 -27.39 8.22 -7.83
C LEU A 591 -27.34 9.73 -8.10
N ARG A 592 -27.96 10.18 -9.19
CA ARG A 592 -28.04 11.61 -9.52
C ARG A 592 -28.85 12.38 -8.46
N ALA A 593 -29.99 11.85 -8.02
CA ALA A 593 -30.81 12.44 -6.96
C ALA A 593 -30.02 12.53 -5.64
N LEU A 594 -29.36 11.44 -5.23
CA LEU A 594 -28.52 11.40 -4.02
C LEU A 594 -27.48 12.53 -3.99
N ILE A 595 -26.81 12.78 -5.12
CA ILE A 595 -25.82 13.85 -5.21
C ILE A 595 -26.49 15.22 -5.23
N LEU A 596 -27.55 15.41 -6.01
CA LEU A 596 -28.30 16.67 -6.11
C LEU A 596 -28.85 17.12 -4.76
N ASP A 597 -29.52 16.22 -4.03
CA ASP A 597 -30.15 16.49 -2.74
C ASP A 597 -29.13 16.89 -1.67
N SER A 598 -27.85 16.59 -1.89
CA SER A 598 -26.75 16.95 -1.00
C SER A 598 -26.19 18.36 -1.25
N LEU A 599 -26.46 18.97 -2.41
CA LEU A 599 -25.92 20.28 -2.79
C LEU A 599 -26.66 21.43 -2.09
N GLN A 600 -25.97 22.55 -1.92
CA GLN A 600 -26.61 23.79 -1.45
C GLN A 600 -27.68 24.28 -2.45
N PRO A 601 -28.75 24.96 -1.99
CA PRO A 601 -29.73 25.58 -2.90
C PRO A 601 -29.05 26.52 -3.91
N ASN A 602 -29.58 26.59 -5.13
CA ASN A 602 -29.08 27.43 -6.23
C ASN A 602 -27.67 27.11 -6.74
N THR A 603 -27.08 25.97 -6.36
CA THR A 603 -25.80 25.50 -6.94
C THR A 603 -25.94 25.19 -8.43
N VAL A 604 -27.09 24.65 -8.84
CA VAL A 604 -27.40 24.31 -10.23
C VAL A 604 -28.42 25.29 -10.79
N GLN A 605 -28.08 25.89 -11.93
CA GLN A 605 -28.91 26.77 -12.73
C GLN A 605 -29.44 25.99 -13.93
N TRP A 606 -30.74 25.66 -13.88
CA TRP A 606 -31.43 24.87 -14.90
C TRP A 606 -31.86 25.72 -16.10
N GLY A 607 -32.06 25.11 -17.26
CA GLY A 607 -32.46 25.79 -18.50
C GLY A 607 -31.34 26.60 -19.17
N HIS A 608 -30.10 26.45 -18.73
CA HIS A 608 -28.93 27.19 -19.22
C HIS A 608 -28.07 26.32 -20.14
N LYS A 609 -28.52 26.17 -21.39
CA LYS A 609 -27.74 25.48 -22.43
C LYS A 609 -26.64 26.38 -22.97
N ALA A 610 -25.38 26.05 -22.69
CA ALA A 610 -24.24 26.79 -23.23
C ALA A 610 -24.17 26.66 -24.76
N ILE A 611 -23.95 27.78 -25.44
CA ILE A 611 -23.84 27.87 -26.91
C ILE A 611 -22.48 28.40 -27.37
N GLY A 612 -21.79 29.18 -26.52
CA GLY A 612 -20.50 29.76 -26.80
C GLY A 612 -19.75 30.09 -25.52
N ILE A 613 -18.43 30.06 -25.58
CA ILE A 613 -17.55 30.50 -24.49
C ILE A 613 -16.45 31.35 -25.12
N THR A 614 -16.30 32.57 -24.64
CA THR A 614 -15.32 33.54 -25.14
C THR A 614 -14.35 33.93 -24.03
N ARG A 615 -13.08 34.09 -24.37
CA ARG A 615 -12.05 34.55 -23.44
C ARG A 615 -11.79 36.02 -23.64
N ASN A 616 -11.75 36.77 -22.55
CA ASN A 616 -11.31 38.16 -22.56
C ASN A 616 -9.77 38.20 -22.55
N SER A 617 -9.17 38.81 -23.58
CA SER A 617 -7.72 38.89 -23.77
C SER A 617 -6.99 39.79 -22.77
N GLU A 618 -7.69 40.72 -22.11
CA GLU A 618 -7.11 41.64 -21.13
C GLU A 618 -7.17 41.07 -19.70
N THR A 619 -8.28 40.43 -19.33
CA THR A 619 -8.49 39.90 -17.97
C THR A 619 -8.17 38.41 -17.83
N ASN A 620 -7.97 37.69 -18.94
CA ASN A 620 -7.86 36.22 -18.98
C ASN A 620 -9.07 35.46 -18.41
N LYS A 621 -10.20 36.13 -18.21
CA LYS A 621 -11.45 35.52 -17.74
C LYS A 621 -12.33 35.08 -18.90
N TYR A 622 -13.26 34.17 -18.61
CA TYR A 622 -14.19 33.61 -19.57
C TYR A 622 -15.60 34.15 -19.40
N THR A 623 -16.31 34.25 -20.51
CA THR A 623 -17.74 34.52 -20.57
C THR A 623 -18.44 33.34 -21.22
N VAL A 624 -19.42 32.77 -20.53
CA VAL A 624 -20.27 31.66 -21.02
C VAL A 624 -21.59 32.22 -21.52
N GLU A 625 -21.93 31.95 -22.78
CA GLU A 625 -23.17 32.39 -23.42
C GLU A 625 -24.19 31.25 -23.45
N PHE A 626 -25.44 31.55 -23.11
CA PHE A 626 -26.53 30.57 -23.05
C PHE A 626 -27.58 30.81 -24.14
N ALA A 627 -28.24 29.73 -24.56
CA ALA A 627 -29.29 29.77 -25.59
C ALA A 627 -30.50 30.67 -25.24
N SER A 628 -30.71 30.98 -23.95
CA SER A 628 -31.73 31.91 -23.49
C SER A 628 -31.41 33.39 -23.78
N GLY A 629 -30.21 33.70 -24.26
CA GLY A 629 -29.69 35.05 -24.42
C GLY A 629 -29.00 35.60 -23.16
N ALA A 630 -29.01 34.85 -22.05
CA ALA A 630 -28.24 35.19 -20.86
C ALA A 630 -26.75 34.86 -21.04
N SER A 631 -25.87 35.56 -20.32
CA SER A 631 -24.43 35.29 -20.29
C SER A 631 -23.87 35.39 -18.87
N GLN A 632 -22.94 34.50 -18.52
CA GLN A 632 -22.17 34.58 -17.28
C GLN A 632 -20.74 35.03 -17.60
N GLY A 633 -20.38 36.26 -17.22
CA GLY A 633 -19.04 36.82 -17.37
C GLY A 633 -18.14 36.57 -16.17
N ASP A 634 -16.87 36.96 -16.32
CA ASP A 634 -15.84 36.98 -15.28
C ASP A 634 -15.53 35.63 -14.61
N VAL A 635 -15.65 34.53 -15.36
CA VAL A 635 -15.32 33.18 -14.91
C VAL A 635 -13.80 32.97 -14.94
N ASP A 636 -13.24 32.51 -13.83
CA ASP A 636 -11.79 32.25 -13.71
C ASP A 636 -11.42 30.88 -14.31
N ILE A 637 -12.20 29.82 -13.99
CA ILE A 637 -12.02 28.46 -14.51
C ILE A 637 -13.33 27.94 -15.12
N VAL A 638 -13.23 27.39 -16.34
CA VAL A 638 -14.35 26.70 -17.01
C VAL A 638 -14.14 25.19 -16.98
N VAL A 639 -15.07 24.48 -16.35
CA VAL A 639 -15.11 23.01 -16.32
C VAL A 639 -16.15 22.48 -17.31
N GLY A 640 -15.71 21.74 -18.31
CA GLY A 640 -16.60 21.03 -19.25
C GLY A 640 -17.03 19.68 -18.71
N ALA A 641 -18.28 19.59 -18.28
CA ALA A 641 -18.96 18.37 -17.82
C ALA A 641 -20.29 18.15 -18.58
N ASP A 642 -20.39 18.70 -19.80
CA ASP A 642 -21.58 18.79 -20.64
C ASP A 642 -21.78 17.58 -21.56
N GLY A 643 -21.01 16.53 -21.34
CA GLY A 643 -21.20 15.21 -21.91
C GLY A 643 -20.67 15.03 -23.34
N ALA A 644 -21.17 14.00 -24.02
CA ALA A 644 -20.72 13.54 -25.33
C ALA A 644 -20.54 14.66 -26.36
N TRP A 645 -21.49 15.61 -26.42
CA TRP A 645 -21.57 16.68 -27.42
C TRP A 645 -21.05 18.02 -26.89
N SER A 646 -20.00 17.97 -26.07
CA SER A 646 -19.43 19.12 -25.36
C SER A 646 -19.16 20.33 -26.27
N LYS A 647 -19.59 21.51 -25.80
CA LYS A 647 -19.25 22.82 -26.38
C LYS A 647 -17.96 23.40 -25.80
N VAL A 648 -17.52 22.90 -24.64
CA VAL A 648 -16.25 23.30 -24.01
C VAL A 648 -15.06 22.65 -24.72
N ARG A 649 -15.20 21.39 -25.13
CA ARG A 649 -14.12 20.59 -25.73
C ARG A 649 -13.40 21.21 -26.95
N PRO A 650 -14.08 21.81 -27.95
CA PRO A 650 -13.40 22.38 -29.12
C PRO A 650 -12.74 23.75 -28.87
N LEU A 651 -12.93 24.36 -27.70
CA LEU A 651 -12.40 25.71 -27.40
C LEU A 651 -10.87 25.72 -27.35
N GLU A 652 -10.28 26.87 -27.68
CA GLU A 652 -8.82 27.14 -27.61
C GLU A 652 -7.90 26.06 -28.21
N LYS A 653 -8.43 25.20 -29.09
CA LYS A 653 -7.72 23.99 -29.55
C LYS A 653 -7.26 23.10 -28.39
N VAL A 654 -8.05 23.03 -27.31
CA VAL A 654 -7.90 22.06 -26.21
C VAL A 654 -7.92 20.64 -26.79
N TRP A 655 -8.82 20.36 -27.75
CA TRP A 655 -8.81 19.08 -28.48
C TRP A 655 -9.26 19.21 -29.96
N PRO A 656 -8.41 19.75 -30.86
CA PRO A 656 -8.77 20.07 -32.25
C PRO A 656 -9.31 18.94 -33.16
N ASP A 657 -9.28 17.66 -32.78
CA ASP A 657 -9.76 16.54 -33.61
C ASP A 657 -10.73 15.60 -32.85
N SER A 658 -11.64 16.17 -32.04
CA SER A 658 -12.38 15.45 -30.98
C SER A 658 -13.88 15.23 -31.22
N ALA A 659 -14.35 15.16 -32.47
CA ALA A 659 -15.77 14.87 -32.70
C ALA A 659 -16.08 13.41 -32.30
N PRO A 660 -17.16 13.13 -31.56
CA PRO A 660 -17.60 11.76 -31.32
C PRO A 660 -17.81 11.01 -32.64
N ILE A 661 -17.23 9.83 -32.76
CA ILE A 661 -17.32 8.96 -33.94
C ILE A 661 -18.36 7.87 -33.65
N TYR A 662 -19.26 7.63 -34.60
CA TYR A 662 -20.24 6.56 -34.48
C TYR A 662 -19.53 5.19 -34.42
N SER A 663 -19.86 4.37 -33.43
CA SER A 663 -19.18 3.10 -33.18
C SER A 663 -19.64 1.96 -34.08
N GLY A 664 -20.62 2.21 -34.97
CA GLY A 664 -21.22 1.18 -35.82
C GLY A 664 -22.32 0.37 -35.16
N VAL A 665 -22.74 0.71 -33.92
CA VAL A 665 -23.79 0.00 -33.17
C VAL A 665 -24.85 0.98 -32.69
N THR A 666 -26.12 0.58 -32.80
CA THR A 666 -27.28 1.31 -32.26
C THR A 666 -28.04 0.43 -31.29
N PHE A 667 -28.45 1.00 -30.16
CA PHE A 667 -29.33 0.35 -29.19
C PHE A 667 -30.77 0.85 -29.35
N LEU A 668 -31.72 -0.06 -29.19
CA LEU A 668 -33.10 0.22 -28.83
C LEU A 668 -33.27 -0.09 -27.36
N GLU A 669 -33.40 0.95 -26.54
CA GLU A 669 -33.68 0.84 -25.11
C GLU A 669 -35.19 0.74 -24.88
N THR A 670 -35.63 -0.26 -24.12
CA THR A 670 -37.01 -0.42 -23.63
C THR A 670 -37.00 -0.76 -22.15
N LYS A 671 -38.16 -0.65 -21.50
CA LYS A 671 -38.37 -1.03 -20.10
C LYS A 671 -39.53 -2.00 -19.97
N LEU A 672 -39.47 -2.86 -18.96
CA LEU A 672 -40.46 -3.89 -18.71
C LEU A 672 -40.69 -4.02 -17.20
N ASP A 673 -41.96 -4.07 -16.78
CA ASP A 673 -42.32 -4.37 -15.39
C ASP A 673 -42.32 -5.89 -15.20
N THR A 674 -41.49 -6.38 -14.26
CA THR A 674 -41.36 -7.81 -13.98
C THR A 674 -42.45 -8.35 -13.05
N ALA A 675 -43.17 -7.49 -12.33
CA ALA A 675 -44.29 -7.94 -11.50
C ALA A 675 -45.41 -8.55 -12.37
N ALA A 676 -45.58 -8.05 -13.59
CA ALA A 676 -46.50 -8.60 -14.59
C ALA A 676 -45.95 -9.82 -15.35
N HIS A 677 -44.62 -10.02 -15.33
CA HIS A 677 -43.91 -11.00 -16.17
C HIS A 677 -42.73 -11.68 -15.43
N PRO A 678 -43.00 -12.52 -14.41
CA PRO A 678 -41.96 -13.19 -13.62
C PRO A 678 -41.09 -14.15 -14.45
N GLU A 679 -41.63 -14.69 -15.56
CA GLU A 679 -40.91 -15.54 -16.51
C GLU A 679 -39.68 -14.86 -17.11
N PHE A 680 -39.76 -13.56 -17.37
CA PHE A 680 -38.68 -12.77 -17.94
C PHE A 680 -37.58 -12.48 -16.92
N ALA A 681 -37.94 -12.25 -15.65
CA ALA A 681 -36.96 -12.13 -14.57
C ALA A 681 -36.16 -13.45 -14.39
N ALA A 682 -36.81 -14.60 -14.52
CA ALA A 682 -36.14 -15.91 -14.46
C ALA A 682 -35.19 -16.15 -15.65
N LEU A 683 -35.58 -15.69 -16.85
CA LEU A 683 -34.74 -15.75 -18.05
C LEU A 683 -33.47 -14.89 -17.92
N VAL A 684 -33.60 -13.68 -17.39
CA VAL A 684 -32.47 -12.77 -17.14
C VAL A 684 -31.57 -13.30 -16.02
N GLY A 685 -32.18 -13.93 -15.01
CA GLY A 685 -31.49 -14.33 -13.79
C GLY A 685 -31.35 -13.17 -12.81
N PRO A 686 -30.60 -13.37 -11.71
CA PRO A 686 -30.57 -12.44 -10.57
C PRO A 686 -29.83 -11.10 -10.78
N GLY A 687 -29.09 -10.93 -11.87
CA GLY A 687 -28.38 -9.67 -12.19
C GLY A 687 -28.65 -9.18 -13.61
N ALA A 688 -27.76 -9.49 -14.55
CA ALA A 688 -27.86 -9.13 -15.95
C ALA A 688 -27.73 -10.33 -16.89
N MET A 689 -28.22 -10.15 -18.11
CA MET A 689 -28.17 -11.15 -19.18
C MET A 689 -27.69 -10.53 -20.48
N PHE A 690 -26.72 -11.18 -21.14
CA PHE A 690 -26.33 -10.89 -22.52
C PHE A 690 -26.68 -12.04 -23.44
N ALA A 691 -27.65 -11.82 -24.31
CA ALA A 691 -27.91 -12.67 -25.46
C ALA A 691 -27.13 -12.13 -26.66
N LEU A 692 -26.17 -12.89 -27.17
CA LEU A 692 -25.23 -12.41 -28.20
C LEU A 692 -25.36 -13.25 -29.48
N GLY A 693 -25.53 -12.58 -30.60
CA GLY A 693 -25.53 -13.15 -31.95
C GLY A 693 -24.57 -12.40 -32.87
N ASP A 694 -24.46 -12.84 -34.11
CA ASP A 694 -23.52 -12.22 -35.06
C ASP A 694 -24.02 -10.83 -35.47
N GLY A 695 -23.35 -9.79 -34.98
CA GLY A 695 -23.71 -8.39 -35.24
C GLY A 695 -24.96 -7.89 -34.50
N LYS A 696 -25.55 -8.69 -33.60
CA LYS A 696 -26.77 -8.37 -32.84
C LYS A 696 -26.64 -8.82 -31.38
N GLY A 697 -27.28 -8.11 -30.46
CA GLY A 697 -27.26 -8.43 -29.04
C GLY A 697 -28.54 -7.99 -28.35
N VAL A 698 -28.96 -8.70 -27.31
CA VAL A 698 -29.99 -8.25 -26.36
C VAL A 698 -29.39 -8.27 -24.97
N LEU A 699 -29.29 -7.10 -24.35
CA LEU A 699 -28.77 -6.94 -23.00
C LEU A 699 -29.92 -6.58 -22.06
N ALA A 700 -30.05 -7.29 -20.96
CA ALA A 700 -31.10 -7.08 -19.97
C ALA A 700 -30.49 -6.93 -18.57
N GLN A 701 -31.03 -6.02 -17.76
CA GLN A 701 -30.56 -5.75 -16.41
C GLN A 701 -31.72 -5.40 -15.48
N HIS A 702 -31.62 -5.81 -14.22
CA HIS A 702 -32.55 -5.41 -13.15
C HIS A 702 -32.29 -3.98 -12.65
N ASN A 703 -33.34 -3.17 -12.64
CA ASN A 703 -33.40 -1.84 -12.03
C ASN A 703 -34.21 -1.88 -10.72
N SER A 704 -34.16 -0.80 -9.93
CA SER A 704 -35.02 -0.70 -8.72
C SER A 704 -36.51 -0.73 -9.09
N GLY A 705 -37.32 -1.29 -8.19
CA GLY A 705 -38.79 -1.31 -8.34
C GLY A 705 -39.31 -2.40 -9.28
N GLU A 706 -38.64 -3.55 -9.36
CA GLU A 706 -39.06 -4.71 -10.16
C GLU A 706 -39.15 -4.40 -11.67
N VAL A 707 -38.23 -3.58 -12.18
CA VAL A 707 -38.16 -3.22 -13.60
C VAL A 707 -36.95 -3.86 -14.27
N LEU A 708 -37.15 -4.46 -15.43
CA LEU A 708 -36.07 -4.83 -16.35
C LEU A 708 -35.84 -3.71 -17.37
N ARG A 709 -34.57 -3.38 -17.59
CA ARG A 709 -34.15 -2.51 -18.69
C ARG A 709 -33.50 -3.35 -19.78
N LEU A 710 -33.98 -3.19 -21.00
CA LEU A 710 -33.61 -3.99 -22.16
C LEU A 710 -32.92 -3.09 -23.19
N TYR A 711 -31.85 -3.60 -23.78
CA TYR A 711 -31.12 -2.95 -24.87
C TYR A 711 -30.98 -3.95 -26.01
N SER A 712 -31.80 -3.75 -27.06
CA SER A 712 -31.67 -4.50 -28.30
C SER A 712 -30.68 -3.78 -29.21
N ALA A 713 -29.49 -4.35 -29.34
CA ALA A 713 -28.35 -3.77 -30.02
C ALA A 713 -28.12 -4.42 -31.39
N ALA A 714 -27.78 -3.61 -32.40
CA ALA A 714 -27.45 -4.11 -33.73
C ALA A 714 -26.35 -3.27 -34.40
N ARG A 715 -25.50 -3.93 -35.19
CA ARG A 715 -24.58 -3.27 -36.12
C ARG A 715 -25.34 -2.77 -37.34
N VAL A 716 -25.51 -1.46 -37.45
CA VAL A 716 -26.31 -0.80 -38.48
C VAL A 716 -25.65 0.50 -38.93
N PRO A 717 -26.00 1.04 -40.12
CA PRO A 717 -25.59 2.39 -40.51
C PRO A 717 -26.06 3.48 -39.52
N GLU A 718 -25.30 4.56 -39.39
CA GLU A 718 -25.59 5.67 -38.45
C GLU A 718 -26.98 6.29 -38.67
N ASP A 719 -27.39 6.41 -39.94
CA ASP A 719 -28.67 6.99 -40.32
C ASP A 719 -29.86 6.05 -40.06
N TRP A 720 -29.62 4.77 -39.75
CA TRP A 720 -30.67 3.77 -39.48
C TRP A 720 -31.60 4.21 -38.35
N ALA A 721 -31.08 4.91 -37.33
CA ALA A 721 -31.91 5.44 -36.25
C ALA A 721 -32.93 6.51 -36.72
N LYS A 722 -32.70 7.14 -37.87
CA LYS A 722 -33.59 8.15 -38.48
C LYS A 722 -34.38 7.60 -39.67
N THR A 723 -33.83 6.63 -40.40
CA THR A 723 -34.41 6.06 -41.61
C THR A 723 -35.20 4.77 -41.37
N SER A 724 -35.04 4.13 -40.21
CA SER A 724 -35.80 2.94 -39.84
C SER A 724 -37.28 3.26 -39.55
N ARG A 725 -38.14 2.25 -39.75
CA ARG A 725 -39.59 2.34 -39.48
C ARG A 725 -39.91 2.65 -38.00
N VAL A 726 -38.95 2.49 -37.09
CA VAL A 726 -39.04 2.77 -35.64
C VAL A 726 -39.08 4.26 -35.32
N ALA A 727 -38.46 5.11 -36.14
CA ALA A 727 -38.46 6.56 -35.92
C ALA A 727 -39.83 7.22 -36.21
N LEU A 728 -40.77 6.49 -36.81
CA LEU A 728 -41.96 7.04 -37.47
C LEU A 728 -43.29 6.66 -36.80
N SER A 729 -43.36 5.69 -35.89
CA SER A 729 -44.57 5.31 -35.11
C SER A 729 -44.25 4.27 -34.01
N PRO A 730 -45.06 4.08 -32.94
CA PRO A 730 -44.88 3.03 -31.92
C PRO A 730 -45.20 1.60 -32.39
N THR A 731 -46.12 1.44 -33.34
CA THR A 731 -46.63 0.12 -33.80
C THR A 731 -45.65 -0.70 -34.68
N PRO A 732 -44.70 -0.12 -35.43
CA PRO A 732 -43.69 -0.87 -36.19
C PRO A 732 -42.53 -1.44 -35.37
N VAL A 733 -42.37 -1.09 -34.09
CA VAL A 733 -41.18 -1.50 -33.31
C VAL A 733 -41.20 -3.01 -33.04
N ALA A 734 -42.34 -3.56 -32.62
CA ALA A 734 -42.51 -5.00 -32.44
C ALA A 734 -42.32 -5.78 -33.75
N ALA A 735 -42.90 -5.30 -34.87
CA ALA A 735 -42.72 -5.94 -36.17
C ALA A 735 -41.27 -5.90 -36.66
N MET A 736 -40.55 -4.80 -36.42
CA MET A 736 -39.13 -4.68 -36.74
C MET A 736 -38.28 -5.61 -35.88
N LEU A 737 -38.55 -5.69 -34.58
CA LEU A 737 -37.86 -6.62 -33.68
C LEU A 737 -38.13 -8.07 -34.08
N GLU A 738 -39.37 -8.41 -34.47
CA GLU A 738 -39.71 -9.73 -34.96
C GLU A 738 -38.97 -10.06 -36.27
N ASP A 739 -38.91 -9.14 -37.23
CA ASP A 739 -38.16 -9.32 -38.47
C ASP A 739 -36.65 -9.43 -38.21
N HIS A 740 -36.12 -8.61 -37.29
CA HIS A 740 -34.68 -8.49 -37.03
C HIS A 740 -34.15 -9.60 -36.13
N PHE A 741 -34.98 -10.17 -35.27
CA PHE A 741 -34.64 -11.25 -34.35
C PHE A 741 -35.40 -12.55 -34.68
N ALA A 742 -35.92 -12.69 -35.90
CA ALA A 742 -36.76 -13.84 -36.33
C ALA A 742 -36.09 -15.21 -36.09
N ASP A 743 -34.76 -15.27 -36.19
CA ASP A 743 -33.94 -16.47 -36.01
C ASP A 743 -33.53 -16.73 -34.54
N TRP A 744 -34.02 -15.92 -33.60
CA TRP A 744 -33.69 -16.02 -32.18
C TRP A 744 -34.70 -16.88 -31.41
N ASP A 745 -34.25 -17.40 -30.28
CA ASP A 745 -35.04 -18.22 -29.36
C ASP A 745 -36.38 -17.53 -29.00
N PRO A 746 -37.51 -18.26 -29.02
CA PRO A 746 -38.82 -17.70 -28.73
C PRO A 746 -38.88 -16.91 -27.41
N ALA A 747 -38.19 -17.36 -26.36
CA ALA A 747 -38.23 -16.68 -25.07
C ALA A 747 -37.53 -15.30 -25.12
N ILE A 748 -36.47 -15.17 -25.92
CA ILE A 748 -35.77 -13.88 -26.11
C ILE A 748 -36.62 -12.95 -26.98
N ARG A 749 -37.31 -13.48 -27.99
CA ARG A 749 -38.24 -12.70 -28.84
C ARG A 749 -39.44 -12.18 -28.04
N GLU A 750 -40.02 -13.00 -27.19
CA GLU A 750 -41.09 -12.59 -26.29
C GLU A 750 -40.63 -11.49 -25.32
N LEU A 751 -39.41 -11.61 -24.77
CA LEU A 751 -38.80 -10.59 -23.90
C LEU A 751 -38.67 -9.22 -24.60
N ILE A 752 -38.11 -9.17 -25.81
CA ILE A 752 -37.92 -7.90 -26.54
C ILE A 752 -39.26 -7.28 -26.97
N ASN A 753 -40.26 -8.10 -27.32
CA ASN A 753 -41.58 -7.64 -27.72
C ASN A 753 -42.42 -7.11 -26.55
N ALA A 754 -42.17 -7.58 -25.34
CA ALA A 754 -42.79 -7.06 -24.11
C ALA A 754 -42.24 -5.69 -23.68
N GLY A 755 -41.09 -5.28 -24.23
CA GLY A 755 -40.46 -4.01 -23.88
C GLY A 755 -41.28 -2.78 -24.31
N GLU A 756 -41.52 -1.88 -23.37
CA GLU A 756 -42.27 -0.64 -23.59
C GLU A 756 -41.36 0.58 -23.71
N ASN A 757 -41.92 1.69 -24.21
CA ASN A 757 -41.29 3.01 -24.29
C ASN A 757 -39.93 3.02 -25.02
N PRO A 758 -39.91 2.62 -26.31
CA PRO A 758 -38.68 2.47 -27.08
C PRO A 758 -37.91 3.79 -27.28
N ILE A 759 -36.61 3.76 -27.02
CA ILE A 759 -35.68 4.88 -27.26
C ILE A 759 -34.49 4.39 -28.09
N MET A 760 -34.29 5.00 -29.25
CA MET A 760 -33.15 4.71 -30.13
C MET A 760 -31.89 5.49 -29.71
N ARG A 761 -30.77 4.79 -29.59
CA ARG A 761 -29.47 5.34 -29.16
C ARG A 761 -28.33 4.85 -30.05
N PRO A 762 -27.93 5.65 -31.05
CA PRO A 762 -26.67 5.40 -31.75
C PRO A 762 -25.51 5.62 -30.77
N ILE A 763 -24.57 4.67 -30.71
CA ILE A 763 -23.43 4.72 -29.80
C ILE A 763 -22.27 5.47 -30.47
N TYR A 764 -21.71 6.44 -29.75
CA TYR A 764 -20.55 7.22 -30.20
C TYR A 764 -19.41 7.09 -29.19
N ALA A 765 -18.18 7.22 -29.68
CA ALA A 765 -16.98 7.23 -28.86
C ALA A 765 -15.97 8.26 -29.39
N LEU A 766 -15.11 8.76 -28.52
CA LEU A 766 -13.93 9.53 -28.92
C LEU A 766 -12.78 8.57 -29.28
N PRO A 767 -11.87 8.95 -30.19
CA PRO A 767 -10.65 8.20 -30.40
C PRO A 767 -9.81 8.19 -29.12
N TYR A 768 -9.51 6.99 -28.60
CA TYR A 768 -8.74 6.80 -27.37
C TYR A 768 -7.26 7.20 -27.50
N ASP A 769 -6.79 7.49 -28.73
CA ASP A 769 -5.43 7.92 -29.06
C ASP A 769 -5.35 9.38 -29.51
N SER A 770 -6.47 10.10 -29.59
CA SER A 770 -6.47 11.51 -30.02
C SER A 770 -5.68 12.40 -29.04
N GLN A 771 -4.81 13.28 -29.54
CA GLN A 771 -4.06 14.24 -28.71
C GLN A 771 -3.87 15.60 -29.37
N PRO A 772 -4.40 16.65 -28.72
CA PRO A 772 -3.73 17.97 -28.59
C PRO A 772 -4.04 18.63 -27.21
N ARG A 773 -3.39 19.66 -26.62
CA ARG A 773 -2.00 20.20 -26.70
C ARG A 773 -1.57 21.00 -25.42
N LYS A 774 -0.29 21.43 -25.48
CA LYS A 774 0.74 21.95 -24.54
C LYS A 774 0.47 23.03 -23.46
N GLU A 775 -0.52 23.92 -23.54
CA GLU A 775 -0.75 24.96 -22.51
C GLU A 775 -2.22 25.41 -22.53
N THR A 776 -2.93 25.28 -21.41
CA THR A 776 -4.31 25.79 -21.24
C THR A 776 -4.39 26.64 -19.97
N HIS A 777 -4.84 27.88 -20.11
CA HIS A 777 -4.94 28.85 -19.02
C HIS A 777 -6.36 28.86 -18.45
N ASN A 778 -6.74 27.81 -17.71
CA ASN A 778 -8.00 27.69 -16.94
C ASN A 778 -9.24 27.06 -17.63
N ILE A 779 -9.07 26.21 -18.65
CA ILE A 779 -10.15 25.33 -19.16
C ILE A 779 -9.79 23.87 -18.86
N VAL A 780 -10.76 23.08 -18.40
CA VAL A 780 -10.58 21.65 -18.11
C VAL A 780 -11.85 20.85 -18.43
N LEU A 781 -11.70 19.58 -18.85
CA LEU A 781 -12.82 18.68 -19.18
C LEU A 781 -12.86 17.50 -18.22
N LEU A 782 -14.05 16.95 -17.95
CA LEU A 782 -14.24 15.70 -17.20
C LEU A 782 -15.38 14.82 -17.75
N GLY A 783 -15.34 13.52 -17.46
CA GLY A 783 -16.35 12.56 -17.89
C GLY A 783 -16.46 12.44 -19.41
N ASP A 784 -17.66 12.20 -19.93
CA ASP A 784 -17.91 12.04 -21.38
C ASP A 784 -17.50 13.26 -22.21
N ALA A 785 -17.41 14.45 -21.61
CA ALA A 785 -16.86 15.62 -22.30
C ALA A 785 -15.37 15.43 -22.62
N ALA A 786 -14.61 14.75 -21.75
CA ALA A 786 -13.20 14.45 -21.92
C ALA A 786 -12.93 13.13 -22.67
N HIS A 787 -13.68 12.06 -22.36
CA HIS A 787 -13.33 10.70 -22.78
C HIS A 787 -14.53 9.79 -23.04
N LEU A 788 -15.57 10.31 -23.68
CA LEU A 788 -16.71 9.49 -24.15
C LEU A 788 -16.23 8.20 -24.83
N MET A 789 -16.75 7.08 -24.37
CA MET A 789 -16.43 5.75 -24.88
C MET A 789 -17.70 4.90 -24.99
N SER A 790 -17.62 3.79 -25.69
CA SER A 790 -18.74 2.85 -25.75
C SER A 790 -18.96 2.16 -24.38
N PRO A 791 -20.18 1.72 -24.04
CA PRO A 791 -20.46 1.19 -22.72
C PRO A 791 -19.80 -0.17 -22.46
N PHE A 792 -19.14 -0.79 -23.45
CA PHE A 792 -18.61 -2.15 -23.40
C PHE A 792 -17.37 -2.36 -22.49
N ALA A 793 -16.74 -1.29 -22.01
CA ALA A 793 -15.77 -1.35 -20.89
C ALA A 793 -16.39 -0.92 -19.56
N GLY A 794 -17.49 -0.16 -19.63
CA GLY A 794 -18.28 0.23 -18.48
C GLY A 794 -17.59 1.03 -17.39
N GLU A 795 -16.54 1.71 -17.79
CA GLU A 795 -15.80 2.60 -16.92
C GLU A 795 -16.40 4.01 -16.92
N GLY A 796 -17.38 4.32 -17.78
CA GLY A 796 -17.84 5.70 -18.05
C GLY A 796 -18.13 6.53 -16.79
N VAL A 797 -19.15 6.15 -16.01
CA VAL A 797 -19.51 6.90 -14.79
C VAL A 797 -18.42 6.83 -13.72
N ASN A 798 -17.74 5.69 -13.60
CA ASN A 798 -16.67 5.47 -12.64
C ASN A 798 -15.49 6.44 -12.90
N LEU A 799 -15.11 6.61 -14.16
CA LEU A 799 -14.09 7.56 -14.59
C LEU A 799 -14.55 9.00 -14.40
N ALA A 800 -15.79 9.33 -14.76
CA ALA A 800 -16.33 10.69 -14.55
C ALA A 800 -16.33 11.09 -13.07
N MET A 801 -16.62 10.15 -12.16
CA MET A 801 -16.57 10.38 -10.71
C MET A 801 -15.14 10.43 -10.18
N ALA A 802 -14.25 9.57 -10.68
CA ALA A 802 -12.81 9.65 -10.37
C ALA A 802 -12.21 10.98 -10.83
N ASP A 803 -12.62 11.47 -12.00
CA ASP A 803 -12.25 12.76 -12.54
C ASP A 803 -12.66 13.88 -11.60
N ALA A 804 -13.92 13.89 -11.19
CA ALA A 804 -14.46 14.88 -10.28
C ALA A 804 -13.66 14.93 -8.96
N ALA A 805 -13.33 13.77 -8.39
CA ALA A 805 -12.54 13.70 -7.17
C ALA A 805 -11.10 14.21 -7.34
N ASP A 806 -10.42 13.86 -8.44
CA ASP A 806 -9.06 14.32 -8.70
C ASP A 806 -9.01 15.81 -9.07
N LEU A 807 -9.96 16.29 -9.86
CA LEU A 807 -10.07 17.70 -10.22
C LEU A 807 -10.39 18.57 -8.99
N ALA A 808 -11.31 18.13 -8.13
CA ALA A 808 -11.61 18.82 -6.88
C ALA A 808 -10.35 19.00 -6.02
N ARG A 809 -9.50 17.96 -5.92
CA ARG A 809 -8.23 18.03 -5.19
C ARG A 809 -7.28 19.08 -5.79
N VAL A 810 -7.23 19.17 -7.12
CA VAL A 810 -6.36 20.14 -7.81
C VAL A 810 -6.86 21.57 -7.58
N LEU A 811 -8.17 21.80 -7.69
CA LEU A 811 -8.80 23.11 -7.48
C LEU A 811 -8.70 23.59 -6.02
N VAL A 812 -9.01 22.73 -5.06
CA VAL A 812 -8.92 23.05 -3.62
C VAL A 812 -7.49 23.42 -3.23
N ARG A 813 -6.49 22.75 -3.80
CA ARG A 813 -5.07 23.00 -3.51
C ARG A 813 -4.45 24.13 -4.34
N GLY A 814 -5.13 24.62 -5.38
CA GLY A 814 -4.56 25.57 -6.33
C GLY A 814 -3.34 25.03 -7.09
N THR A 815 -3.27 23.71 -7.29
CA THR A 815 -2.20 23.09 -8.09
C THR A 815 -2.50 23.20 -9.59
N PRO A 816 -1.48 23.07 -10.46
CA PRO A 816 -1.69 23.16 -11.92
C PRO A 816 -2.66 22.07 -12.45
N LEU A 817 -3.57 22.46 -13.34
CA LEU A 817 -4.63 21.60 -13.90
C LEU A 817 -4.08 20.39 -14.68
N GLU A 818 -2.90 20.52 -15.26
CA GLU A 818 -2.21 19.50 -16.05
C GLU A 818 -1.93 18.22 -15.25
N LYS A 819 -1.83 18.34 -13.91
CA LYS A 819 -1.68 17.17 -13.03
C LYS A 819 -2.94 16.30 -13.04
N TYR A 820 -4.12 16.92 -12.99
CA TYR A 820 -5.39 16.21 -13.10
C TYR A 820 -5.50 15.58 -14.50
N GLU A 821 -5.22 16.35 -15.55
CA GLU A 821 -5.37 15.88 -16.91
C GLU A 821 -4.45 14.70 -17.25
N ALA A 822 -3.22 14.68 -16.72
CA ALA A 822 -2.32 13.56 -16.90
C ALA A 822 -2.86 12.25 -16.29
N LEU A 823 -3.50 12.34 -15.12
CA LEU A 823 -4.17 11.20 -14.50
C LEU A 823 -5.38 10.76 -15.31
N MET A 824 -6.19 11.72 -15.76
CA MET A 824 -7.36 11.51 -16.59
C MET A 824 -7.02 10.82 -17.91
N ARG A 825 -6.02 11.32 -18.66
CA ARG A 825 -5.61 10.72 -19.95
C ARG A 825 -5.16 9.28 -19.81
N ASN A 826 -4.37 8.96 -18.77
CA ASN A 826 -3.88 7.60 -18.57
C ASN A 826 -5.04 6.61 -18.36
N ARG A 827 -6.00 6.95 -17.49
CA ARG A 827 -7.18 6.09 -17.24
C ARG A 827 -8.12 6.02 -18.45
N ALA A 828 -8.34 7.16 -19.12
CA ALA A 828 -9.23 7.27 -20.28
C ALA A 828 -8.73 6.45 -21.47
N ASN A 829 -7.43 6.50 -21.77
CA ASN A 829 -6.85 5.78 -22.91
C ASN A 829 -6.89 4.26 -22.72
N GLU A 830 -6.66 3.80 -21.49
CA GLU A 830 -6.74 2.37 -21.14
C GLU A 830 -8.18 1.86 -21.29
N ALA A 831 -9.14 2.55 -20.65
CA ALA A 831 -10.55 2.18 -20.71
C ALA A 831 -11.16 2.34 -22.11
N GLY A 832 -10.79 3.39 -22.85
CA GLY A 832 -11.25 3.61 -24.23
C GLY A 832 -10.75 2.53 -25.19
N LYS A 833 -9.51 2.07 -25.03
CA LYS A 833 -8.97 0.95 -25.81
C LYS A 833 -9.71 -0.35 -25.49
N GLU A 834 -9.90 -0.66 -24.21
CA GLU A 834 -10.65 -1.85 -23.77
C GLU A 834 -12.10 -1.81 -24.28
N SER A 835 -12.74 -0.65 -24.22
CA SER A 835 -14.11 -0.43 -24.71
C SER A 835 -14.24 -0.76 -26.20
N ALA A 836 -13.26 -0.33 -27.00
CA ALA A 836 -13.22 -0.62 -28.44
C ALA A 836 -12.97 -2.12 -28.72
N GLU A 837 -12.06 -2.76 -27.98
CA GLU A 837 -11.79 -4.21 -28.12
C GLU A 837 -13.03 -5.04 -27.74
N ASN A 838 -13.73 -4.66 -26.67
CA ASN A 838 -14.92 -5.35 -26.18
C ASN A 838 -16.11 -5.20 -27.13
N LEU A 839 -16.31 -4.02 -27.73
CA LEU A 839 -17.34 -3.81 -28.75
C LEU A 839 -17.18 -4.81 -29.91
N GLU A 840 -15.94 -5.00 -30.39
CA GLU A 840 -15.66 -5.97 -31.45
C GLU A 840 -15.89 -7.42 -31.01
N LEU A 841 -15.66 -7.73 -29.74
CA LEU A 841 -15.92 -9.04 -29.17
C LEU A 841 -17.42 -9.36 -29.07
N PHE A 842 -18.24 -8.40 -28.59
CA PHE A 842 -19.68 -8.61 -28.34
C PHE A 842 -20.54 -8.63 -29.61
N PHE A 843 -20.07 -8.02 -30.70
CA PHE A 843 -20.77 -8.00 -31.99
C PHE A 843 -19.96 -8.61 -33.14
N GLY A 844 -18.96 -9.44 -32.82
CA GLY A 844 -18.20 -10.23 -33.78
C GLY A 844 -18.82 -11.62 -33.99
N GLU A 845 -18.22 -12.42 -34.88
CA GLU A 845 -18.65 -13.80 -35.11
C GLU A 845 -18.47 -14.66 -33.86
N ASN A 846 -19.45 -15.51 -33.56
CA ASN A 846 -19.45 -16.41 -32.39
C ASN A 846 -19.29 -15.65 -31.06
N ALA A 847 -19.87 -14.45 -30.96
CA ALA A 847 -19.74 -13.56 -29.80
C ALA A 847 -20.06 -14.24 -28.46
N ALA A 848 -21.16 -15.00 -28.37
CA ALA A 848 -21.57 -15.69 -27.14
C ALA A 848 -20.51 -16.70 -26.65
N GLU A 849 -19.90 -17.47 -27.55
CA GLU A 849 -18.87 -18.44 -27.19
C GLU A 849 -17.57 -17.75 -26.79
N LYS A 850 -17.13 -16.73 -27.54
CA LYS A 850 -15.90 -15.99 -27.24
C LYS A 850 -16.03 -15.24 -25.92
N ALA A 851 -17.14 -14.55 -25.70
CA ALA A 851 -17.45 -13.89 -24.43
C ALA A 851 -17.50 -14.92 -23.29
N GLY A 852 -18.27 -16.01 -23.44
CA GLY A 852 -18.36 -17.05 -22.42
C GLY A 852 -17.02 -17.72 -22.09
N LYS A 853 -16.15 -17.95 -23.08
CA LYS A 853 -14.77 -18.45 -22.87
C LYS A 853 -13.91 -17.43 -22.13
N LEU A 854 -14.00 -16.16 -22.51
CA LEU A 854 -13.27 -15.08 -21.83
C LEU A 854 -13.67 -15.04 -20.36
N PHE A 855 -14.97 -15.09 -20.07
CA PHE A 855 -15.49 -15.10 -18.71
C PHE A 855 -15.13 -16.34 -17.90
N LYS A 856 -15.24 -17.54 -18.47
CA LYS A 856 -14.78 -18.78 -17.82
C LYS A 856 -13.27 -18.79 -17.56
N SER A 857 -12.47 -18.13 -18.40
CA SER A 857 -11.02 -18.02 -18.18
C SER A 857 -10.68 -17.25 -16.90
N PHE A 858 -11.63 -16.47 -16.39
CA PHE A 858 -11.50 -15.72 -15.14
C PHE A 858 -11.90 -16.54 -13.91
N GLU A 859 -12.51 -17.72 -14.10
CA GLU A 859 -13.00 -18.62 -13.04
C GLU A 859 -12.04 -19.79 -12.73
N LEU A 860 -10.91 -19.94 -13.43
CA LEU A 860 -10.05 -21.13 -13.29
C LEU A 860 -9.43 -21.29 -11.88
N PRO A 861 -9.29 -22.52 -11.35
CA PRO A 861 -9.04 -22.76 -9.91
C PRO A 861 -7.59 -22.59 -9.44
N TRP A 862 -6.66 -22.16 -10.31
CA TRP A 862 -5.21 -22.17 -10.05
C TRP A 862 -4.50 -20.91 -10.59
N GLY A 863 -4.87 -19.74 -10.04
CA GLY A 863 -4.55 -18.39 -10.53
C GLY A 863 -3.08 -17.96 -10.62
N VAL A 864 -2.30 -18.60 -11.48
CA VAL A 864 -1.20 -17.97 -12.23
C VAL A 864 -1.86 -17.10 -13.31
N GLY A 865 -1.50 -15.82 -13.40
CA GLY A 865 -2.25 -14.73 -14.09
C GLY A 865 -2.94 -15.08 -15.43
N PRO A 866 -4.10 -14.44 -15.71
CA PRO A 866 -4.19 -12.98 -15.80
C PRO A 866 -5.26 -12.39 -14.86
N MET A 867 -4.90 -12.17 -13.61
CA MET A 867 -5.80 -11.65 -12.55
C MET A 867 -5.95 -10.11 -12.59
N LEU A 868 -5.78 -9.48 -13.76
CA LEU A 868 -5.93 -8.04 -13.96
C LEU A 868 -6.78 -7.66 -15.19
N LYS A 869 -7.08 -8.59 -16.11
CA LYS A 869 -7.85 -8.24 -17.32
C LYS A 869 -9.27 -8.78 -17.34
N GLY A 870 -9.55 -9.79 -16.54
CA GLY A 870 -10.85 -10.44 -16.56
C GLY A 870 -11.85 -10.05 -15.50
N TYR A 871 -11.32 -9.61 -14.37
CA TYR A 871 -12.14 -9.16 -13.26
C TYR A 871 -12.91 -7.87 -13.60
N TYR A 872 -12.47 -7.13 -14.63
CA TYR A 872 -13.11 -5.92 -15.14
C TYR A 872 -14.21 -6.19 -16.18
N PHE A 873 -14.22 -7.35 -16.84
CA PHE A 873 -14.95 -7.60 -18.08
C PHE A 873 -16.48 -7.81 -17.90
N ILE A 874 -16.97 -8.35 -16.76
CA ILE A 874 -18.41 -8.69 -16.57
C ILE A 874 -19.19 -7.44 -16.17
N ARG A 875 -18.55 -6.49 -15.52
CA ARG A 875 -19.21 -5.75 -14.43
C ARG A 875 -19.81 -4.41 -14.82
N SER A 876 -19.67 -3.96 -16.07
CA SER A 876 -19.61 -2.53 -16.35
C SER A 876 -20.50 -2.07 -17.53
N LEU A 877 -21.07 -3.01 -18.28
CA LEU A 877 -21.68 -2.81 -19.59
C LEU A 877 -22.93 -1.91 -19.70
N PHE A 878 -23.47 -1.41 -18.58
CA PHE A 878 -24.70 -0.62 -18.53
C PHE A 878 -24.54 0.82 -17.98
N ALA A 879 -23.30 1.27 -17.77
CA ALA A 879 -22.98 2.57 -17.18
C ALA A 879 -23.19 3.79 -18.09
#